data_AF-A0A7X7YA35-F1
#
_entry.id   AF-A0A7X7YA35-F1
#
_cell.length_a   1.000
_cell.length_b   1.000
_cell.length_c   1.000
_cell.angle_alpha   90.00
_cell.angle_beta   90.00
_cell.angle_gamma   90.00
#
_symmetry.space_group_name_H-M   'P 1'
#
loop_
_entity.id
_entity.type
_entity.pdbx_description
1 polymer ?
#
loop_
_entity_poly.entity_id
_entity_poly.type
_entity_poly.pdbx_seq_one_letter_code
_entity_poly.pdbx_strand_id
1 'polypeptide(L)'
;MTADGFFDDVYCLPDPNMSPTRWLQCHRLAGLSALGPRDSRIPATTGRLARQLCTLRFSLEQVRIAFGGHQEKTEDFVRALMEEDRLLPQRQERALLVRLVEAFLSRADWRERDILEMMLQYFKEAEQGFFPGDDGASPVKECREELARLESLRASDLHAYERALDGLISEAKGGLLGLMPARRFLVNRSERFPRLDEGCLRLLVSGLGQAMGVPSAFCDGFSVFPPEPENLWNALLGEARRIWSARGISLALKPLEKASLYLLECLPLEKGGNASFVRYLIEREDAYRAVLSTCYASREKQLQVLQNELDRYNVLPEYSSRQLELSESEMRLFLYAFFLRPDVIEAIAQREQQKDIYRRIPGLGFRAHLPRVLHEVQNIFGYVTPESVQGIVNQLHIDAADVIRLIASYKQFSADRGGDVIIYVCKGTACFLRGQPELSRKIADEIMADEGQVGRRGVQFIEMDCFGVCHLAPVIKTRDTFLGKRKAEDIPVLLEQLLKGPSYENRLVFLERIRRELAPGRCSEPLKDFTVKSVIIGEAGRRDTFQSRFDQERERLGGYEGVSLQLDDRGHVFACVNGARECLGRLVPDSLCFRYSMPDGSSSLGALLLDGAGQVQEVVHAPLPFPAEELRYTVKPQAYVSDGLVQVERFEGTSQLGVYTANALILVRPSGGYVLVELSGPPNAAPPEREEGLRVRGAMGETSEALSFLRFQDRLLLGFAAGNGKHPESVDDYLAVGGYGAVRKILGLDGAPPWSPEAIVREITNAKLRGRGGAGFPTGRKWEGMRKAVCTVLDKDENQDRIKLIVANGDEGDPGAFMDRTLIQERPHQVLEGMIIAAVAVGASYGVIYVRKEYEDAVRRLENAIFQARRKGFLGRNIFGVEGLHFDVDIRLGAGAFVAGEKRAIMRAIEGQAAEPTLNAPSNTQRGLWGKPTLLNNVETFANVPLIIQKGARWYASQGTENTGGSKIFSVAGIVRQTGLVEVRFGRTLQDIIHICGGIQDGKRLAGVQIGGPSGAILSLTGIRAYLLHTPLDFDAFDDVGAMLGSGGLVFIGEDDDVVRLARHFTDWLAEESCGQCPACFLGARSLGLNLDVILHGEGTSDHIHSLWAKSDAIKAGSQCGLGMTASNPVTSALRFFPHAFLRYVLANPRLDRLELFKTLEALRLITRENVERISKRRREVVGSSFTLKKHLLRNLVAELERGDQVRPGQPPQKGRFLDLLQIPEHEVGARDVSLELDLEGSDQEARIGWNIG
;
A
#
# COMPACT_ATOMS: atom_id res chain seq x y z
N MET A 1 27.82 6.75 49.59
CA MET A 1 27.13 7.59 48.59
C MET A 1 26.09 8.40 49.35
N THR A 2 26.26 9.72 49.42
CA THR A 2 25.31 10.61 50.12
C THR A 2 23.98 10.63 49.36
N ALA A 3 22.87 10.78 50.10
CA ALA A 3 21.51 10.72 49.58
C ALA A 3 21.19 11.78 48.50
N ASP A 4 22.01 12.83 48.38
CA ASP A 4 21.83 13.94 47.44
C ASP A 4 22.82 13.95 46.25
N GLY A 5 23.76 13.00 46.18
CA GLY A 5 24.91 13.06 45.26
C GLY A 5 24.76 12.36 43.90
N PHE A 6 23.62 11.74 43.59
CA PHE A 6 23.48 10.96 42.35
C PHE A 6 23.25 11.82 41.10
N PHE A 7 22.81 13.07 41.27
CA PHE A 7 22.40 13.94 40.16
C PHE A 7 23.57 14.53 39.36
N ASP A 8 24.69 14.86 40.01
CA ASP A 8 25.81 15.57 39.35
C ASP A 8 26.87 14.66 38.70
N ASP A 9 27.00 13.40 39.16
CA ASP A 9 28.09 12.52 38.71
C ASP A 9 27.70 11.49 37.62
N VAL A 10 26.40 11.25 37.37
CA VAL A 10 25.95 10.17 36.45
C VAL A 10 25.01 10.68 35.35
N TYR A 11 24.31 11.79 35.56
CA TYR A 11 23.31 12.30 34.62
C TYR A 11 23.83 13.47 33.77
N CYS A 12 24.33 13.17 32.57
CA CYS A 12 24.72 14.19 31.61
C CYS A 12 23.51 14.81 30.90
N LEU A 13 23.00 15.91 31.44
CA LEU A 13 22.07 16.76 30.70
C LEU A 13 22.77 17.36 29.47
N PRO A 14 22.05 17.52 28.35
CA PRO A 14 22.56 18.25 27.20
C PRO A 14 22.98 19.66 27.63
N ASP A 15 24.13 20.12 27.12
CA ASP A 15 24.73 21.42 27.43
C ASP A 15 24.91 22.17 26.10
N PRO A 16 24.36 23.39 25.95
CA PRO A 16 24.46 24.15 24.70
C PRO A 16 25.88 24.66 24.39
N ASN A 17 26.84 24.45 25.28
CA ASN A 17 28.27 24.73 25.12
C ASN A 17 29.14 23.46 25.29
N MET A 18 28.55 22.27 25.11
CA MET A 18 29.24 20.99 25.27
C MET A 18 30.47 20.89 24.36
N SER A 19 31.65 20.71 24.95
CA SER A 19 32.88 20.42 24.20
C SER A 19 32.93 18.94 23.77
N PRO A 20 33.69 18.59 22.70
CA PRO A 20 33.93 17.20 22.32
C PRO A 20 34.42 16.32 23.48
N THR A 21 35.32 16.85 24.32
CA THR A 21 35.80 16.17 25.54
C THR A 21 34.68 15.89 26.54
N ARG A 22 33.78 16.86 26.81
CA ARG A 22 32.65 16.65 27.73
C ARG A 22 31.63 15.66 27.17
N TRP A 23 31.33 15.74 25.88
CA TRP A 23 30.46 14.79 25.19
C TRP A 23 30.97 13.34 25.32
N LEU A 24 32.29 13.16 25.15
CA LEU A 24 32.98 11.88 25.32
C LEU A 24 32.91 11.32 26.74
N GLN A 25 33.06 12.18 27.75
CA GLN A 25 32.87 11.79 29.14
C GLN A 25 31.44 11.27 29.39
N CYS A 26 30.45 11.96 28.84
CA CYS A 26 29.05 11.57 28.95
C CYS A 26 28.74 10.24 28.26
N HIS A 27 29.34 10.00 27.08
CA HIS A 27 29.25 8.69 26.42
C HIS A 27 29.77 7.57 27.32
N ARG A 28 30.93 7.75 27.95
CA ARG A 28 31.53 6.73 28.84
C ARG A 28 30.61 6.40 30.02
N LEU A 29 30.05 7.42 30.67
CA LEU A 29 29.10 7.24 31.77
C LEU A 29 27.83 6.51 31.33
N ALA A 30 27.33 6.81 30.13
CA ALA A 30 26.20 6.10 29.55
C ALA A 30 26.53 4.63 29.26
N GLY A 31 27.75 4.32 28.79
CA GLY A 31 28.23 2.94 28.58
C GLY A 31 28.23 2.12 29.88
N LEU A 32 28.70 2.72 30.98
CA LEU A 32 28.68 2.09 32.33
C LEU A 32 27.26 1.88 32.87
N SER A 33 26.31 2.70 32.43
CA SER A 33 24.89 2.62 32.82
C SER A 33 24.09 1.69 31.90
N ALA A 34 24.61 1.34 30.72
CA ALA A 34 23.90 0.55 29.73
C ALA A 34 23.74 -0.91 30.18
N LEU A 35 22.49 -1.34 30.24
CA LEU A 35 22.14 -2.73 30.53
C LEU A 35 22.36 -3.59 29.26
N GLY A 36 22.50 -4.91 29.43
CA GLY A 36 22.46 -5.83 28.28
C GLY A 36 21.10 -5.77 27.56
N PRO A 37 21.01 -6.20 26.29
CA PRO A 37 19.73 -6.23 25.59
C PRO A 37 18.76 -7.16 26.32
N ARG A 38 17.49 -6.76 26.42
CA ARG A 38 16.44 -7.60 27.00
C ARG A 38 15.34 -7.94 26.00
N ASP A 39 15.29 -7.24 24.86
CA ASP A 39 14.39 -7.56 23.76
C ASP A 39 14.68 -8.95 23.19
N SER A 40 13.66 -9.81 23.22
CA SER A 40 13.76 -11.23 22.87
C SER A 40 14.13 -11.46 21.40
N ARG A 41 13.91 -10.46 20.55
CA ARG A 41 14.23 -10.52 19.11
C ARG A 41 15.71 -10.37 18.84
N ILE A 42 16.50 -9.84 19.78
CA ILE A 42 17.94 -9.67 19.62
C ILE A 42 18.64 -11.01 19.90
N PRO A 43 19.45 -11.54 18.97
CA PRO A 43 20.24 -12.74 19.24
C PRO A 43 21.13 -12.57 20.46
N ALA A 44 21.18 -13.60 21.33
CA ALA A 44 22.05 -13.57 22.51
C ALA A 44 23.54 -13.34 22.17
N THR A 45 23.94 -13.72 20.95
CA THR A 45 25.29 -13.55 20.40
C THR A 45 25.61 -12.13 19.92
N THR A 46 24.67 -11.19 19.97
CA THR A 46 24.87 -9.79 19.54
C THR A 46 24.72 -8.79 20.70
N GLY A 47 24.97 -9.26 21.93
CA GLY A 47 24.73 -8.49 23.14
C GLY A 47 25.66 -7.29 23.33
N ARG A 48 26.93 -7.40 22.90
CA ARG A 48 27.89 -6.30 23.02
C ARG A 48 27.58 -5.21 22.00
N LEU A 49 27.30 -5.61 20.75
CA LEU A 49 26.88 -4.71 19.68
C LEU A 49 25.62 -3.94 20.07
N ALA A 50 24.60 -4.62 20.61
CA ALA A 50 23.37 -3.97 21.08
C ALA A 50 23.67 -2.88 22.13
N ARG A 51 24.51 -3.18 23.13
CA ARG A 51 24.89 -2.21 24.17
C ARG A 51 25.57 -0.98 23.56
N GLN A 52 26.54 -1.19 22.66
CA GLN A 52 27.28 -0.11 22.01
C GLN A 52 26.39 0.75 21.12
N LEU A 53 25.44 0.15 20.40
CA LEU A 53 24.44 0.87 19.60
C LEU A 53 23.55 1.75 20.48
N CYS A 54 23.08 1.25 21.62
CA CYS A 54 22.29 2.03 22.56
C CYS A 54 23.08 3.24 23.09
N THR A 55 24.34 3.04 23.50
CA THR A 55 25.18 4.12 24.03
C THR A 55 25.51 5.17 22.96
N LEU A 56 25.80 4.73 21.73
CA LEU A 56 26.02 5.61 20.59
C LEU A 56 24.75 6.40 20.25
N ARG A 57 23.59 5.74 20.20
CA ARG A 57 22.28 6.39 19.97
C ARG A 57 22.01 7.49 20.99
N PHE A 58 22.19 7.19 22.28
CA PHE A 58 22.06 8.17 23.37
C PHE A 58 22.96 9.38 23.14
N SER A 59 24.22 9.14 22.78
CA SER A 59 25.22 10.20 22.63
C SER A 59 24.94 11.08 21.41
N LEU A 60 24.49 10.50 20.30
CA LEU A 60 24.05 11.26 19.13
C LEU A 60 22.85 12.16 19.47
N GLU A 61 21.86 11.64 20.19
CA GLU A 61 20.70 12.43 20.62
C GLU A 61 21.07 13.56 21.58
N GLN A 62 22.07 13.40 22.44
CA GLN A 62 22.58 14.51 23.26
C GLN A 62 23.04 15.70 22.42
N VAL A 63 23.77 15.44 21.32
CA VAL A 63 24.22 16.48 20.39
C VAL A 63 23.03 17.13 19.68
N ARG A 64 22.07 16.32 19.22
CA ARG A 64 20.85 16.84 18.59
C ARG A 64 20.02 17.68 19.55
N ILE A 65 19.93 17.31 20.82
CA ILE A 65 19.17 18.08 21.80
C ILE A 65 19.92 19.37 22.16
N ALA A 66 21.24 19.31 22.34
CA ALA A 66 22.06 20.46 22.67
C ALA A 66 22.14 21.51 21.55
N PHE A 67 22.24 21.08 20.29
CA PHE A 67 22.51 21.95 19.14
C PHE A 67 21.42 21.94 18.06
N GLY A 68 20.37 21.12 18.19
CA GLY A 68 19.32 20.93 17.18
C GLY A 68 18.46 22.17 16.98
N GLY A 69 18.99 23.13 16.22
CA GLY A 69 18.42 24.45 16.01
C GLY A 69 19.48 25.54 15.83
N HIS A 70 20.75 25.26 16.19
CA HIS A 70 21.88 26.19 16.10
C HIS A 70 22.94 25.67 15.13
N GLN A 71 22.85 26.09 13.87
CA GLN A 71 23.75 25.63 12.81
C GLN A 71 25.21 25.99 13.09
N GLU A 72 25.50 27.22 13.49
CA GLU A 72 26.86 27.68 13.84
C GLU A 72 27.48 26.81 14.95
N LYS A 73 26.75 26.56 16.04
CA LYS A 73 27.21 25.70 17.14
C LYS A 73 27.48 24.26 16.69
N THR A 74 26.67 23.76 15.75
CA THR A 74 26.89 22.43 15.17
C THR A 74 28.19 22.41 14.36
N GLU A 75 28.42 23.41 13.52
CA GLU A 75 29.63 23.54 12.71
C GLU A 75 30.89 23.71 13.59
N ASP A 76 30.79 24.49 14.66
CA ASP A 76 31.87 24.68 15.64
C ASP A 76 32.18 23.38 16.38
N PHE A 77 31.16 22.65 16.85
CA PHE A 77 31.33 21.36 17.50
C PHE A 77 31.97 20.33 16.58
N VAL A 78 31.49 20.25 15.33
CA VAL A 78 32.03 19.35 14.29
C VAL A 78 33.50 19.67 14.00
N ARG A 79 33.85 20.95 13.88
CA ARG A 79 35.23 21.40 13.67
C ARG A 79 36.13 21.03 14.86
N ALA A 80 35.68 21.34 16.08
CA ALA A 80 36.40 21.00 17.30
C ALA A 80 36.57 19.48 17.47
N LEU A 81 35.56 18.68 17.09
CA LEU A 81 35.63 17.23 17.13
C LEU A 81 36.70 16.67 16.18
N MET A 82 36.91 17.32 15.03
CA MET A 82 37.98 16.95 14.09
C MET A 82 39.39 17.26 14.64
N GLU A 83 39.51 18.24 15.53
CA GLU A 83 40.79 18.70 16.11
C GLU A 83 41.15 18.02 17.45
N GLU A 84 40.24 17.22 18.04
CA GLU A 84 40.43 16.59 19.35
C GLU A 84 41.38 15.37 19.31
N ASP A 85 42.69 15.63 19.36
CA ASP A 85 43.76 14.63 19.29
C ASP A 85 43.87 13.73 20.55
N ARG A 86 43.38 14.20 21.71
CA ARG A 86 43.66 13.53 23.01
C ARG A 86 42.91 12.21 23.17
N LEU A 87 41.80 12.03 22.47
CA LEU A 87 40.88 10.90 22.65
C LEU A 87 40.75 10.02 21.39
N LEU A 88 41.00 10.58 20.19
CA LEU A 88 41.06 9.86 18.92
C LEU A 88 42.35 10.24 18.16
N PRO A 89 43.48 9.58 18.45
CA PRO A 89 44.77 9.99 17.88
C PRO A 89 44.81 9.87 16.35
N GLN A 90 44.06 8.93 15.76
CA GLN A 90 44.02 8.74 14.31
C GLN A 90 43.06 9.71 13.61
N ARG A 91 43.57 10.47 12.63
CA ARG A 91 42.78 11.43 11.84
C ARG A 91 41.65 10.76 11.04
N GLN A 92 41.85 9.53 10.57
CA GLN A 92 40.85 8.78 9.80
C GLN A 92 39.63 8.39 10.65
N GLU A 93 39.84 7.96 11.89
CA GLU A 93 38.77 7.65 12.85
C GLU A 93 37.94 8.88 13.21
N ARG A 94 38.61 10.04 13.42
CA ARG A 94 37.91 11.32 13.61
C ARG A 94 37.04 11.69 12.42
N ALA A 95 37.55 11.52 11.19
CA ALA A 95 36.79 11.80 9.99
C ALA A 95 35.57 10.87 9.80
N LEU A 96 35.64 9.60 10.26
CA LEU A 96 34.52 8.67 10.26
C LEU A 96 33.42 9.10 11.23
N LEU A 97 33.81 9.45 12.46
CA LEU A 97 32.88 9.92 13.47
C LEU A 97 32.23 11.25 13.10
N VAL A 98 33.02 12.21 12.60
CA VAL A 98 32.52 13.51 12.13
C VAL A 98 31.46 13.29 11.06
N ARG A 99 31.71 12.39 10.08
CA ARG A 99 30.70 12.02 9.07
C ARG A 99 29.43 11.45 9.69
N LEU A 100 29.53 10.60 10.70
CA LEU A 100 28.36 10.04 11.39
C LEU A 100 27.55 11.15 12.08
N VAL A 101 28.22 12.06 12.81
CA VAL A 101 27.57 13.16 13.53
C VAL A 101 26.93 14.14 12.55
N GLU A 102 27.64 14.55 11.50
CA GLU A 102 27.11 15.42 10.45
C GLU A 102 25.91 14.78 9.75
N ALA A 103 26.01 13.49 9.37
CA ALA A 103 24.90 12.77 8.75
C ALA A 103 23.70 12.73 9.70
N PHE A 104 23.90 12.36 10.96
CA PHE A 104 22.82 12.31 11.95
C PHE A 104 22.16 13.67 12.20
N LEU A 105 22.93 14.77 12.23
CA LEU A 105 22.41 16.12 12.47
C LEU A 105 21.88 16.81 11.22
N SER A 106 22.19 16.31 10.02
CA SER A 106 21.74 16.91 8.76
C SER A 106 20.21 16.91 8.58
N ARG A 107 19.49 16.10 9.39
CA ARG A 107 18.04 15.96 9.38
C ARG A 107 17.50 15.72 10.79
N ALA A 108 16.28 16.16 11.05
CA ALA A 108 15.59 15.88 12.31
C ALA A 108 14.68 14.65 12.25
N ASP A 109 14.23 14.27 11.05
CA ASP A 109 13.17 13.29 10.85
C ASP A 109 13.64 11.92 10.33
N TRP A 110 14.86 11.51 10.70
CA TRP A 110 15.35 10.16 10.39
C TRP A 110 14.41 9.05 10.91
N ARG A 111 14.21 7.97 10.13
CA ARG A 111 13.57 6.77 10.65
C ARG A 111 14.54 6.07 11.59
N GLU A 112 14.00 5.36 12.59
CA GLU A 112 14.86 4.70 13.59
C GLU A 112 15.74 3.61 12.97
N ARG A 113 15.24 2.91 11.94
CA ARG A 113 16.03 1.95 11.15
C ARG A 113 17.22 2.60 10.47
N ASP A 114 17.06 3.81 9.95
CA ASP A 114 18.13 4.51 9.26
C ASP A 114 19.23 4.95 10.21
N ILE A 115 18.83 5.43 11.39
CA ILE A 115 19.78 5.76 12.46
C ILE A 115 20.55 4.51 12.86
N LEU A 116 19.86 3.37 13.02
CA LEU A 116 20.51 2.09 13.27
C LEU A 116 21.50 1.72 12.16
N GLU A 117 21.10 1.79 10.89
CA GLU A 117 21.97 1.47 9.75
C GLU A 117 23.18 2.41 9.63
N MET A 118 23.02 3.72 9.92
CA MET A 118 24.15 4.66 9.98
C MET A 118 25.16 4.26 11.07
N MET A 119 24.66 3.88 12.26
CA MET A 119 25.51 3.40 13.34
C MET A 119 26.18 2.06 13.02
N LEU A 120 25.46 1.11 12.43
CA LEU A 120 26.01 -0.18 11.98
C LEU A 120 27.12 0.02 10.93
N GLN A 121 26.91 0.93 9.97
CA GLN A 121 27.91 1.27 8.96
C GLN A 121 29.16 1.88 9.60
N TYR A 122 28.99 2.74 10.61
CA TYR A 122 30.11 3.28 11.37
C TYR A 122 30.92 2.17 12.07
N PHE A 123 30.26 1.21 12.74
CA PHE A 123 30.94 0.06 13.35
C PHE A 123 31.64 -0.85 12.34
N LYS A 124 31.16 -0.89 11.09
CA LYS A 124 31.78 -1.63 10.00
C LYS A 124 33.07 -0.99 9.50
N GLU A 125 33.10 0.34 9.39
CA GLU A 125 34.24 1.10 8.87
C GLU A 125 35.31 1.42 9.91
N ALA A 126 34.95 1.53 11.20
CA ALA A 126 35.87 1.89 12.27
C ALA A 126 36.88 0.75 12.59
N GLU A 127 38.16 1.08 12.73
CA GLU A 127 39.25 0.13 12.99
C GLU A 127 39.54 -0.08 14.48
N GLN A 128 39.68 1.01 15.22
CA GLN A 128 39.94 1.03 16.66
C GLN A 128 38.68 1.37 17.46
N GLY A 129 37.72 2.04 16.82
CA GLY A 129 36.52 2.53 17.47
C GLY A 129 36.75 3.76 18.33
N PHE A 130 35.65 4.41 18.69
CA PHE A 130 35.67 5.70 19.39
C PHE A 130 35.80 5.60 20.92
N PHE A 131 35.85 4.39 21.49
CA PHE A 131 35.72 4.23 22.95
C PHE A 131 36.61 3.12 23.54
N PRO A 132 37.27 3.36 24.69
CA PRO A 132 37.93 2.31 25.44
C PRO A 132 36.91 1.40 26.12
N GLY A 133 37.13 0.08 26.09
CA GLY A 133 36.44 -0.84 26.99
C GLY A 133 36.89 -0.64 28.45
N ASP A 134 36.15 -1.22 29.39
CA ASP A 134 36.45 -1.15 30.84
C ASP A 134 37.90 -1.58 31.19
N ASP A 135 38.53 -2.37 30.32
CA ASP A 135 39.85 -2.97 30.49
C ASP A 135 40.94 -2.44 29.52
N GLY A 136 40.62 -1.40 28.72
CA GLY A 136 41.53 -0.89 27.67
C GLY A 136 41.55 -1.69 26.36
N ALA A 137 40.72 -2.72 26.21
CA ALA A 137 40.49 -3.43 24.95
C ALA A 137 39.59 -2.63 23.99
N SER A 138 39.79 -2.78 22.66
CA SER A 138 38.97 -2.13 21.62
C SER A 138 37.60 -2.82 21.50
N PRO A 139 36.48 -2.17 21.89
CA PRO A 139 35.13 -2.73 21.80
C PRO A 139 34.67 -3.00 20.36
N VAL A 140 35.26 -2.29 19.39
CA VAL A 140 34.89 -2.38 17.97
C VAL A 140 35.36 -3.67 17.32
N LYS A 141 36.50 -4.22 17.74
CA LYS A 141 36.96 -5.53 17.25
C LYS A 141 35.96 -6.63 17.58
N GLU A 142 35.44 -6.64 18.80
CA GLU A 142 34.47 -7.64 19.26
C GLU A 142 33.07 -7.40 18.65
N CYS A 143 32.68 -6.13 18.50
CA CYS A 143 31.43 -5.78 17.82
C CYS A 143 31.45 -6.17 16.34
N ARG A 144 32.60 -6.21 15.65
CA ARG A 144 32.68 -6.68 14.26
C ARG A 144 32.33 -8.15 14.10
N GLU A 145 32.69 -9.01 15.04
CA GLU A 145 32.32 -10.43 14.99
C GLU A 145 30.80 -10.60 15.17
N GLU A 146 30.20 -9.83 16.08
CA GLU A 146 28.75 -9.80 16.27
C GLU A 146 28.02 -9.19 15.06
N LEU A 147 28.58 -8.14 14.45
CA LEU A 147 28.08 -7.52 13.24
C LEU A 147 28.15 -8.49 12.05
N ALA A 148 29.25 -9.22 11.87
CA ALA A 148 29.40 -10.22 10.83
C ALA A 148 28.37 -11.36 10.99
N ARG A 149 28.06 -11.76 12.24
CA ARG A 149 26.98 -12.72 12.52
C ARG A 149 25.61 -12.15 12.14
N LEU A 150 25.34 -10.88 12.47
CA LEU A 150 24.12 -10.19 12.07
C LEU A 150 24.01 -10.08 10.53
N GLU A 151 25.09 -9.75 9.83
CA GLU A 151 25.14 -9.71 8.37
C GLU A 151 24.97 -11.10 7.74
N SER A 152 25.49 -12.16 8.37
CA SER A 152 25.26 -13.54 7.93
C SER A 152 23.79 -13.91 8.00
N LEU A 153 23.05 -13.46 9.03
CA LEU A 153 21.61 -13.67 9.13
C LEU A 153 20.87 -13.06 7.94
N ARG A 154 21.30 -11.87 7.47
CA ARG A 154 20.68 -11.25 6.29
C ARG A 154 20.72 -12.14 5.04
N ALA A 155 21.78 -12.93 4.88
CA ALA A 155 21.96 -13.85 3.75
C ALA A 155 21.24 -15.20 3.97
N SER A 156 21.23 -15.72 5.21
CA SER A 156 20.69 -17.05 5.51
C SER A 156 19.21 -17.07 5.91
N ASP A 157 18.73 -16.02 6.59
CA ASP A 157 17.37 -15.88 7.12
C ASP A 157 17.01 -14.39 7.26
N LEU A 158 16.48 -13.82 6.18
CA LEU A 158 16.12 -12.40 6.11
C LEU A 158 15.07 -12.02 7.17
N HIS A 159 14.15 -12.92 7.52
CA HIS A 159 13.13 -12.63 8.53
C HIS A 159 13.75 -12.53 9.93
N ALA A 160 14.66 -13.43 10.29
CA ALA A 160 15.39 -13.33 11.56
C ALA A 160 16.24 -12.06 11.63
N TYR A 161 16.86 -11.65 10.52
CA TYR A 161 17.60 -10.39 10.42
C TYR A 161 16.70 -9.17 10.68
N GLU A 162 15.55 -9.07 10.00
CA GLU A 162 14.60 -7.97 10.21
C GLU A 162 14.10 -7.92 11.66
N ARG A 163 13.74 -9.07 12.25
CA ARG A 163 13.37 -9.14 13.67
C ARG A 163 14.47 -8.63 14.59
N ALA A 164 15.73 -8.99 14.33
CA ALA A 164 16.86 -8.54 15.13
C ALA A 164 17.05 -7.01 15.04
N LEU A 165 16.88 -6.41 13.85
CA LEU A 165 16.93 -4.96 13.70
C LEU A 165 15.83 -4.25 14.50
N ASP A 166 14.61 -4.75 14.48
CA ASP A 166 13.50 -4.17 15.27
C ASP A 166 13.78 -4.24 16.77
N GLY A 167 14.38 -5.34 17.24
CA GLY A 167 14.83 -5.48 18.63
C GLY A 167 15.92 -4.46 18.98
N LEU A 168 16.92 -4.28 18.11
CA LEU A 168 17.99 -3.28 18.32
C LEU A 168 17.43 -1.85 18.36
N ILE A 169 16.47 -1.52 17.50
CA ILE A 169 15.77 -0.22 17.51
C ILE A 169 15.03 -0.02 18.84
N SER A 170 14.28 -1.04 19.27
CA SER A 170 13.53 -1.05 20.53
C SER A 170 14.44 -0.77 21.74
N GLU A 171 15.56 -1.49 21.88
CA GLU A 171 16.53 -1.25 22.96
C GLU A 171 17.18 0.14 22.88
N ALA A 172 17.55 0.60 21.68
CA ALA A 172 18.15 1.91 21.50
C ALA A 172 17.20 3.05 21.92
N LYS A 173 15.90 2.91 21.62
CA LYS A 173 14.85 3.86 22.08
C LYS A 173 14.67 3.85 23.59
N GLY A 174 14.80 2.67 24.23
CA GLY A 174 14.77 2.52 25.69
C GLY A 174 15.94 3.16 26.43
N GLY A 175 16.91 3.73 25.72
CA GLY A 175 18.05 4.46 26.28
C GLY A 175 18.02 5.97 26.08
N LEU A 176 16.99 6.53 25.44
CA LEU A 176 16.92 7.97 25.14
C LEU A 176 16.63 8.83 26.37
N LEU A 177 16.91 10.13 26.28
CA LEU A 177 16.55 11.15 27.27
C LEU A 177 16.75 10.66 28.71
N GLY A 178 17.96 10.24 29.05
CA GLY A 178 18.28 9.90 30.43
C GLY A 178 17.71 8.58 30.97
N LEU A 179 17.02 7.79 30.14
CA LEU A 179 16.43 6.53 30.57
C LEU A 179 17.47 5.49 31.00
N MET A 180 18.67 5.49 30.41
CA MET A 180 19.73 4.55 30.82
C MET A 180 20.08 4.64 32.31
N PRO A 181 20.52 5.80 32.84
CA PRO A 181 20.80 5.93 34.27
C PRO A 181 19.56 5.69 35.14
N ALA A 182 18.36 6.10 34.70
CA ALA A 182 17.12 5.84 35.43
C ALA A 182 16.81 4.33 35.55
N ARG A 183 16.98 3.55 34.47
CA ARG A 183 16.85 2.09 34.51
C ARG A 183 17.86 1.47 35.47
N ARG A 184 19.12 1.93 35.42
CA ARG A 184 20.18 1.46 36.33
C ARG A 184 19.85 1.77 37.79
N PHE A 185 19.32 2.95 38.07
CA PHE A 185 18.84 3.36 39.39
C PHE A 185 17.75 2.41 39.91
N LEU A 186 16.74 2.08 39.09
CA LEU A 186 15.67 1.15 39.48
C LEU A 186 16.19 -0.29 39.72
N VAL A 187 17.07 -0.78 38.84
CA VAL A 187 17.63 -2.14 38.93
C VAL A 187 18.53 -2.33 40.16
N ASN A 188 19.25 -1.29 40.56
CA ASN A 188 20.19 -1.35 41.68
C ASN A 188 19.51 -1.20 43.06
N ARG A 189 18.19 -1.03 43.13
CA ARG A 189 17.46 -0.99 44.41
C ARG A 189 17.49 -2.36 45.08
N SER A 190 17.84 -2.37 46.37
CA SER A 190 17.84 -3.57 47.22
C SER A 190 16.44 -3.99 47.67
N GLU A 191 15.53 -3.02 47.78
CA GLU A 191 14.14 -3.23 48.16
C GLU A 191 13.38 -3.94 47.04
N ARG A 192 12.65 -5.01 47.38
CA ARG A 192 11.83 -5.81 46.47
C ARG A 192 10.37 -5.71 46.87
N PHE A 193 9.49 -5.58 45.89
CA PHE A 193 8.05 -5.45 46.11
C PHE A 193 7.33 -6.74 45.66
N PRO A 194 6.45 -7.31 46.48
CA PRO A 194 5.74 -8.55 46.13
C PRO A 194 4.73 -8.36 44.99
N ARG A 195 4.18 -7.14 44.85
CA ARG A 195 3.17 -6.77 43.87
C ARG A 195 3.30 -5.30 43.48
N LEU A 196 2.61 -4.89 42.41
CA LEU A 196 2.54 -3.50 42.01
C LEU A 196 1.68 -2.70 43.01
N ASP A 197 2.28 -1.74 43.69
CA ASP A 197 1.64 -0.88 44.69
C ASP A 197 2.02 0.61 44.52
N GLU A 198 1.54 1.47 45.42
CA GLU A 198 1.88 2.91 45.40
C GLU A 198 3.38 3.19 45.62
N GLY A 199 4.10 2.30 46.32
CA GLY A 199 5.54 2.41 46.51
C GLY A 199 6.29 2.22 45.19
N CYS A 200 5.85 1.27 44.36
CA CYS A 200 6.34 1.09 43.01
C CYS A 200 6.09 2.32 42.13
N LEU A 201 4.92 2.96 42.27
CA LEU A 201 4.59 4.18 41.52
C LEU A 201 5.48 5.36 41.93
N ARG A 202 5.79 5.53 43.23
CA ARG A 202 6.78 6.52 43.71
C ARG A 202 8.14 6.31 43.06
N LEU A 203 8.64 5.07 43.03
CA LEU A 203 9.91 4.74 42.38
C LEU A 203 9.88 5.05 40.88
N LEU A 204 8.77 4.75 40.20
CA LEU A 204 8.60 5.09 38.79
C LEU A 204 8.64 6.60 38.57
N VAL A 205 7.95 7.38 39.40
CA VAL A 205 7.94 8.85 39.34
C VAL A 205 9.34 9.42 39.56
N SER A 206 10.08 8.93 40.57
CA SER A 206 11.48 9.35 40.77
C SER A 206 12.37 8.97 39.59
N GLY A 207 12.20 7.77 39.01
CA GLY A 207 12.95 7.34 37.83
C GLY A 207 12.64 8.17 36.58
N LEU A 208 11.37 8.51 36.38
CA LEU A 208 10.92 9.37 35.29
C LEU A 208 11.42 10.81 35.48
N GLY A 209 11.34 11.35 36.69
CA GLY A 209 11.90 12.64 37.06
C GLY A 209 13.40 12.69 36.78
N GLN A 210 14.16 11.67 37.19
CA GLN A 210 15.58 11.53 36.84
C GLN A 210 15.79 11.52 35.32
N ALA A 211 15.02 10.73 34.57
CA ALA A 211 15.10 10.71 33.11
C ALA A 211 14.82 12.08 32.47
N MET A 212 14.00 12.93 33.10
CA MET A 212 13.69 14.28 32.63
C MET A 212 14.63 15.37 33.17
N GLY A 213 15.56 15.02 34.08
CA GLY A 213 16.43 15.97 34.77
C GLY A 213 15.73 16.77 35.87
N VAL A 214 14.61 16.27 36.41
CA VAL A 214 13.85 16.85 37.52
C VAL A 214 14.41 16.36 38.86
N PRO A 215 14.77 17.24 39.81
CA PRO A 215 15.35 16.86 41.09
C PRO A 215 14.50 15.87 41.89
N SER A 216 15.15 14.91 42.56
CA SER A 216 14.46 13.92 43.41
C SER A 216 13.58 14.60 44.47
N ALA A 217 14.03 15.70 45.08
CA ALA A 217 13.27 16.45 46.07
C ALA A 217 11.90 16.95 45.57
N PHE A 218 11.78 17.30 44.28
CA PHE A 218 10.50 17.66 43.67
C PHE A 218 9.59 16.43 43.54
N CYS A 219 10.16 15.31 43.11
CA CYS A 219 9.44 14.04 42.98
C CYS A 219 8.98 13.48 44.34
N ASP A 220 9.78 13.67 45.39
CA ASP A 220 9.48 13.23 46.76
C ASP A 220 8.38 14.08 47.42
N GLY A 221 8.10 15.28 46.88
CA GLY A 221 7.05 16.18 47.35
C GLY A 221 5.62 15.66 47.11
N PHE A 222 5.43 14.64 46.27
CA PHE A 222 4.12 14.04 46.02
C PHE A 222 3.76 13.03 47.13
N SER A 223 3.20 13.52 48.23
CA SER A 223 2.71 12.65 49.33
C SER A 223 1.43 11.89 48.96
N VAL A 224 0.56 12.49 48.14
CA VAL A 224 -0.65 11.89 47.57
C VAL A 224 -0.65 12.12 46.07
N PHE A 225 -0.83 11.06 45.28
CA PHE A 225 -0.87 11.17 43.83
C PHE A 225 -2.19 11.76 43.34
N PRO A 226 -2.17 12.65 42.33
CA PRO A 226 -3.38 13.07 41.64
C PRO A 226 -4.14 11.87 41.07
N PRO A 227 -5.49 11.89 41.07
CA PRO A 227 -6.29 10.77 40.55
C PRO A 227 -6.04 10.52 39.06
N GLU A 228 -5.81 11.58 38.28
CA GLU A 228 -5.50 11.50 36.86
C GLU A 228 -3.98 11.56 36.62
N PRO A 229 -3.39 10.58 35.91
CA PRO A 229 -1.94 10.53 35.67
C PRO A 229 -1.43 11.71 34.82
N GLU A 230 -2.28 12.29 33.98
CA GLU A 230 -1.97 13.48 33.18
C GLU A 230 -1.57 14.68 34.05
N ASN A 231 -2.21 14.87 35.20
CA ASN A 231 -1.89 15.97 36.11
C ASN A 231 -0.48 15.81 36.70
N LEU A 232 -0.11 14.59 37.08
CA LEU A 232 1.23 14.29 37.58
C LEU A 232 2.28 14.45 36.49
N TRP A 233 1.98 13.95 35.27
CA TRP A 233 2.82 14.16 34.10
C TRP A 233 3.07 15.64 33.82
N ASN A 234 2.00 16.45 33.79
CA ASN A 234 2.09 17.89 33.52
C ASN A 234 2.90 18.64 34.58
N ALA A 235 2.83 18.23 35.86
CA ALA A 235 3.67 18.79 36.91
C ALA A 235 5.16 18.48 36.69
N LEU A 236 5.51 17.22 36.39
CA LEU A 236 6.89 16.82 36.07
C LEU A 236 7.40 17.52 34.81
N LEU A 237 6.57 17.58 33.76
CA LEU A 237 6.90 18.22 32.49
C LEU A 237 7.09 19.73 32.66
N GLY A 238 6.25 20.40 33.45
CA GLY A 238 6.38 21.83 33.75
C GLY A 238 7.71 22.14 34.42
N GLU A 239 8.09 21.35 35.43
CA GLU A 239 9.37 21.53 36.12
C GLU A 239 10.56 21.20 35.21
N ALA A 240 10.48 20.13 34.41
CA ALA A 240 11.51 19.81 33.42
C ALA A 240 11.66 20.94 32.39
N ARG A 241 10.56 21.45 31.81
CA ARG A 241 10.58 22.59 30.88
C ARG A 241 11.22 23.82 31.50
N ARG A 242 10.96 24.12 32.78
CA ARG A 242 11.59 25.23 33.52
C ARG A 242 13.10 25.06 33.60
N ILE A 243 13.58 23.87 33.98
CA ILE A 243 15.01 23.56 34.12
C ILE A 243 15.73 23.62 32.77
N TRP A 244 15.13 23.02 31.74
CA TRP A 244 15.69 22.97 30.40
C TRP A 244 15.71 24.35 29.74
N SER A 245 14.62 25.12 29.88
CA SER A 245 14.55 26.49 29.37
C SER A 245 15.54 27.43 30.07
N ALA A 246 15.82 27.23 31.36
CA ALA A 246 16.84 28.00 32.08
C ALA A 246 18.27 27.77 31.52
N ARG A 247 18.48 26.65 30.82
CA ARG A 247 19.73 26.34 30.10
C ARG A 247 19.68 26.71 28.62
N GLY A 248 18.58 27.29 28.14
CA GLY A 248 18.41 27.63 26.72
C GLY A 248 18.19 26.43 25.80
N ILE A 249 17.71 25.29 26.32
CA ILE A 249 17.42 24.08 25.54
C ILE A 249 15.92 23.75 25.64
N SER A 250 15.33 23.24 24.55
CA SER A 250 13.94 22.75 24.53
C SER A 250 13.86 21.24 24.77
N LEU A 251 12.89 20.81 25.58
CA LEU A 251 12.64 19.40 25.87
C LEU A 251 11.79 18.77 24.76
N ALA A 252 12.33 17.76 24.08
CA ALA A 252 11.61 16.97 23.08
C ALA A 252 10.71 15.91 23.74
N LEU A 253 9.45 15.77 23.31
CA LEU A 253 8.52 14.78 23.87
C LEU A 253 8.62 13.41 23.21
N LYS A 254 9.08 13.31 21.96
CA LYS A 254 9.20 12.03 21.23
C LYS A 254 9.95 10.94 22.03
N PRO A 255 11.11 11.22 22.68
CA PRO A 255 11.78 10.23 23.52
C PRO A 255 10.97 9.76 24.75
N LEU A 256 10.01 10.55 25.20
CA LEU A 256 9.22 10.33 26.41
C LEU A 256 7.94 9.52 26.19
N GLU A 257 7.51 9.33 24.93
CA GLU A 257 6.23 8.67 24.59
C GLU A 257 6.06 7.28 25.22
N LYS A 258 7.17 6.54 25.38
CA LYS A 258 7.23 5.19 25.98
C LYS A 258 8.14 5.12 27.22
N ALA A 259 8.56 6.26 27.77
CA ALA A 259 9.52 6.31 28.88
C ALA A 259 9.03 5.51 30.11
N SER A 260 7.78 5.72 30.52
CA SER A 260 7.18 4.99 31.63
C SER A 260 7.18 3.48 31.41
N LEU A 261 6.92 3.01 30.19
CA LEU A 261 6.91 1.58 29.84
C LEU A 261 8.30 0.95 29.98
N TYR A 262 9.37 1.61 29.51
CA TYR A 262 10.74 1.12 29.69
C TYR A 262 11.19 1.09 31.15
N LEU A 263 10.70 2.02 31.98
CA LEU A 263 10.99 2.07 33.41
C LEU A 263 10.16 1.04 34.20
N LEU A 264 8.90 0.84 33.83
CA LEU A 264 8.02 -0.20 34.38
C LEU A 264 8.64 -1.60 34.25
N GLU A 265 9.32 -1.88 33.13
CA GLU A 265 10.06 -3.13 32.90
C GLU A 265 11.19 -3.35 33.93
N CYS A 266 11.70 -2.28 34.54
CA CYS A 266 12.83 -2.30 35.45
C CYS A 266 12.44 -2.27 36.93
N LEU A 267 11.15 -2.25 37.26
CA LEU A 267 10.71 -2.22 38.65
C LEU A 267 11.15 -3.49 39.42
N PRO A 268 11.59 -3.36 40.68
CA PRO A 268 12.13 -4.48 41.47
C PRO A 268 11.02 -5.35 42.06
N LEU A 269 10.18 -5.95 41.21
CA LEU A 269 9.07 -6.82 41.62
C LEU A 269 9.50 -8.29 41.78
N GLU A 270 8.96 -8.98 42.78
CA GLU A 270 9.23 -10.41 43.04
C GLU A 270 8.57 -11.32 41.98
N LYS A 271 7.37 -10.96 41.50
CA LYS A 271 6.69 -11.66 40.42
C LYS A 271 7.38 -11.41 39.07
N GLY A 272 8.10 -12.43 38.56
CA GLY A 272 8.82 -12.34 37.29
C GLY A 272 7.95 -12.09 36.04
N GLY A 273 6.65 -12.37 36.09
CA GLY A 273 5.72 -12.17 34.97
C GLY A 273 5.51 -10.71 34.57
N ASN A 274 5.65 -9.74 35.49
CA ASN A 274 5.38 -8.33 35.19
C ASN A 274 6.34 -7.74 34.15
N ALA A 275 7.65 -7.90 34.35
CA ALA A 275 8.64 -7.42 33.40
C ALA A 275 8.48 -8.08 32.02
N SER A 276 8.09 -9.35 32.00
CA SER A 276 7.81 -10.12 30.79
C SER A 276 6.56 -9.58 30.05
N PHE A 277 5.49 -9.23 30.76
CA PHE A 277 4.30 -8.62 30.18
C PHE A 277 4.57 -7.21 29.63
N VAL A 278 5.30 -6.38 30.37
CA VAL A 278 5.73 -5.06 29.89
C VAL A 278 6.59 -5.19 28.64
N ARG A 279 7.49 -6.18 28.61
CA ARG A 279 8.33 -6.48 27.45
C ARG A 279 7.49 -6.95 26.26
N TYR A 280 6.47 -7.77 26.46
CA TYR A 280 5.48 -8.11 25.42
C TYR A 280 4.86 -6.85 24.80
N LEU A 281 4.42 -5.88 25.61
CA LEU A 281 3.88 -4.61 25.09
C LEU A 281 4.94 -3.78 24.33
N ILE A 282 6.20 -3.84 24.71
CA ILE A 282 7.30 -3.16 23.98
C ILE A 282 7.56 -3.83 22.63
N GLU A 283 7.56 -5.17 22.60
CA GLU A 283 7.87 -5.99 21.41
C GLU A 283 6.71 -6.05 20.40
N ARG A 284 5.47 -6.04 20.88
CA ARG A 284 4.24 -6.12 20.09
C ARG A 284 3.57 -4.76 20.00
N GLU A 285 3.80 -4.07 18.87
CA GLU A 285 3.25 -2.73 18.67
C GLU A 285 1.71 -2.72 18.62
N ASP A 286 1.08 -3.79 18.11
CA ASP A 286 -0.37 -3.97 18.12
C ASP A 286 -0.93 -4.00 19.54
N ALA A 287 -0.29 -4.74 20.46
CA ALA A 287 -0.69 -4.82 21.86
C ALA A 287 -0.53 -3.47 22.58
N TYR A 288 0.59 -2.77 22.36
CA TYR A 288 0.78 -1.41 22.88
C TYR A 288 -0.29 -0.44 22.38
N ARG A 289 -0.56 -0.45 21.08
CA ARG A 289 -1.58 0.43 20.46
C ARG A 289 -2.98 0.10 20.95
N ALA A 290 -3.30 -1.19 21.19
CA ALA A 290 -4.59 -1.59 21.74
C ALA A 290 -4.85 -0.93 23.10
N VAL A 291 -3.90 -1.00 24.04
CA VAL A 291 -4.03 -0.32 25.33
C VAL A 291 -4.02 1.21 25.16
N LEU A 292 -3.12 1.75 24.34
CA LEU A 292 -3.01 3.20 24.09
C LEU A 292 -4.29 3.81 23.49
N SER A 293 -5.01 3.07 22.64
CA SER A 293 -6.26 3.49 22.02
C SER A 293 -7.36 3.83 23.05
N THR A 294 -7.21 3.39 24.30
CA THR A 294 -8.16 3.64 25.38
C THR A 294 -7.83 4.88 26.21
N CYS A 295 -6.86 5.72 25.80
CA CYS A 295 -6.42 6.87 26.60
C CYS A 295 -7.53 7.88 26.93
N TYR A 296 -8.51 8.05 26.02
CA TYR A 296 -9.69 8.91 26.24
C TYR A 296 -10.95 8.13 26.64
N ALA A 297 -10.85 6.82 26.83
CA ALA A 297 -11.99 5.97 27.18
C ALA A 297 -12.25 5.94 28.69
N SER A 298 -13.44 5.46 29.08
CA SER A 298 -13.76 5.25 30.50
C SER A 298 -12.80 4.27 31.16
N ARG A 299 -12.61 4.41 32.48
CA ARG A 299 -11.72 3.54 33.26
C ARG A 299 -12.09 2.05 33.15
N GLU A 300 -13.39 1.75 33.09
CA GLU A 300 -13.90 0.39 32.88
C GLU A 300 -13.41 -0.17 31.54
N LYS A 301 -13.47 0.62 30.47
CA LYS A 301 -13.00 0.20 29.15
C LYS A 301 -11.50 -0.02 29.11
N GLN A 302 -10.72 0.86 29.75
CA GLN A 302 -9.27 0.70 29.89
C GLN A 302 -8.92 -0.62 30.59
N LEU A 303 -9.60 -0.92 31.70
CA LEU A 303 -9.43 -2.16 32.46
C LEU A 303 -9.79 -3.39 31.63
N GLN A 304 -10.91 -3.33 30.90
CA GLN A 304 -11.34 -4.43 30.03
C GLN A 304 -10.30 -4.72 28.93
N VAL A 305 -9.81 -3.69 28.24
CA VAL A 305 -8.81 -3.89 27.16
C VAL A 305 -7.48 -4.39 27.72
N LEU A 306 -7.05 -3.89 28.88
CA LEU A 306 -5.86 -4.42 29.55
C LEU A 306 -6.04 -5.88 29.97
N GLN A 307 -7.22 -6.26 30.47
CA GLN A 307 -7.52 -7.66 30.81
C GLN A 307 -7.41 -8.56 29.57
N ASN A 308 -8.02 -8.13 28.45
CA ASN A 308 -7.98 -8.91 27.21
C ASN A 308 -6.54 -9.14 26.72
N GLU A 309 -5.67 -8.13 26.82
CA GLU A 309 -4.25 -8.27 26.45
C GLU A 309 -3.46 -9.12 27.46
N LEU A 310 -3.82 -9.07 28.74
CA LEU A 310 -3.25 -9.95 29.76
C LEU A 310 -3.62 -11.43 29.50
N ASP A 311 -4.88 -11.68 29.18
CA ASP A 311 -5.37 -13.01 28.83
C ASP A 311 -4.67 -13.52 27.56
N ARG A 312 -4.54 -12.66 26.54
CA ARG A 312 -3.79 -12.96 25.32
C ARG A 312 -2.33 -13.29 25.61
N TYR A 313 -1.67 -12.52 26.47
CA TYR A 313 -0.30 -12.79 26.92
C TYR A 313 -0.18 -14.15 27.61
N ASN A 314 -1.10 -14.49 28.51
CA ASN A 314 -1.07 -15.72 29.31
C ASN A 314 -1.29 -17.01 28.50
N VAL A 315 -1.92 -16.92 27.32
CA VAL A 315 -2.13 -18.07 26.43
C VAL A 315 -1.03 -18.26 25.40
N LEU A 316 -0.12 -17.30 25.22
CA LEU A 316 0.99 -17.41 24.28
C LEU A 316 2.01 -18.46 24.79
N PRO A 317 2.41 -19.45 23.98
CA PRO A 317 3.35 -20.50 24.40
C PRO A 317 4.67 -19.95 24.96
N GLU A 318 5.14 -18.85 24.38
CA GLU A 318 6.36 -18.10 24.72
C GLU A 318 6.38 -17.63 26.19
N TYR A 319 5.20 -17.36 26.76
CA TYR A 319 5.02 -16.78 28.10
C TYR A 319 4.26 -17.70 29.07
N SER A 320 3.89 -18.91 28.63
CA SER A 320 3.11 -19.87 29.42
C SER A 320 3.76 -20.26 30.76
N SER A 321 5.10 -20.20 30.83
CA SER A 321 5.88 -20.41 32.07
C SER A 321 5.95 -19.19 33.00
N ARG A 322 5.42 -18.05 32.56
CA ARG A 322 5.47 -16.74 33.25
C ARG A 322 4.11 -16.06 33.25
N GLN A 323 3.05 -16.86 33.50
CA GLN A 323 1.70 -16.34 33.62
C GLN A 323 1.62 -15.24 34.67
N LEU A 324 0.84 -14.22 34.35
CA LEU A 324 0.66 -13.04 35.17
C LEU A 324 -0.82 -12.87 35.46
N GLU A 325 -1.15 -12.89 36.75
CA GLU A 325 -2.46 -12.51 37.24
C GLU A 325 -2.31 -11.21 38.04
N LEU A 326 -3.08 -10.20 37.65
CA LEU A 326 -3.15 -8.91 38.30
C LEU A 326 -4.54 -8.76 38.92
N SER A 327 -4.60 -8.38 40.20
CA SER A 327 -5.84 -7.89 40.80
C SER A 327 -6.30 -6.60 40.13
N GLU A 328 -7.58 -6.25 40.25
CA GLU A 328 -8.10 -5.00 39.70
C GLU A 328 -7.33 -3.77 40.22
N SER A 329 -6.91 -3.78 41.49
CA SER A 329 -6.06 -2.72 42.06
C SER A 329 -4.69 -2.63 41.39
N GLU A 330 -4.04 -3.77 41.11
CA GLU A 330 -2.78 -3.80 40.37
C GLU A 330 -2.96 -3.31 38.93
N MET A 331 -4.04 -3.71 38.25
CA MET A 331 -4.36 -3.23 36.91
C MET A 331 -4.58 -1.71 36.86
N ARG A 332 -5.27 -1.14 37.87
CA ARG A 332 -5.47 0.32 37.97
C ARG A 332 -4.14 1.07 38.12
N LEU A 333 -3.23 0.54 38.93
CA LEU A 333 -1.88 1.10 39.10
C LEU A 333 -1.03 0.94 37.84
N PHE A 334 -1.14 -0.21 37.15
CA PHE A 334 -0.47 -0.45 35.88
C PHE A 334 -0.92 0.57 34.82
N LEU A 335 -2.24 0.77 34.67
CA LEU A 335 -2.79 1.77 33.75
C LEU A 335 -2.35 3.18 34.12
N TYR A 336 -2.34 3.51 35.41
CA TYR A 336 -1.85 4.81 35.88
C TYR A 336 -0.39 5.04 35.44
N ALA A 337 0.47 4.04 35.65
CA ALA A 337 1.86 4.09 35.25
C ALA A 337 2.04 4.11 33.72
N PHE A 338 1.25 3.33 32.98
CA PHE A 338 1.27 3.28 31.52
C PHE A 338 0.90 4.64 30.90
N PHE A 339 -0.13 5.31 31.45
CA PHE A 339 -0.59 6.62 31.01
C PHE A 339 0.17 7.81 31.63
N LEU A 340 1.17 7.57 32.49
CA LEU A 340 2.10 8.60 32.97
C LEU A 340 3.11 8.95 31.86
N ARG A 341 2.63 9.64 30.83
CA ARG A 341 3.34 9.96 29.57
C ARG A 341 2.76 11.23 28.95
N PRO A 342 3.40 11.82 27.91
CA PRO A 342 2.82 12.94 27.18
C PRO A 342 1.44 12.58 26.59
N ASP A 343 0.59 13.59 26.44
CA ASP A 343 -0.65 13.46 25.69
C ASP A 343 -0.34 12.95 24.26
N VAL A 344 -1.20 12.06 23.76
CA VAL A 344 -1.00 11.41 22.45
C VAL A 344 -1.00 12.46 21.34
N ILE A 345 -1.92 13.41 21.38
CA ILE A 345 -2.08 14.43 20.34
C ILE A 345 -0.95 15.46 20.43
N GLU A 346 -0.57 15.90 21.63
CA GLU A 346 0.59 16.79 21.83
C GLU A 346 1.87 16.17 21.23
N ALA A 347 2.13 14.90 21.52
CA ALA A 347 3.31 14.19 21.00
C ALA A 347 3.29 14.08 19.47
N ILE A 348 2.13 13.72 18.87
CA ILE A 348 1.97 13.65 17.41
C ILE A 348 2.18 15.04 16.79
N ALA A 349 1.50 16.07 17.29
CA ALA A 349 1.58 17.43 16.76
C ALA A 349 3.01 17.97 16.84
N GLN A 350 3.70 17.82 17.98
CA GLN A 350 5.09 18.26 18.13
C GLN A 350 6.01 17.50 17.15
N ARG A 351 5.85 16.17 17.01
CA ARG A 351 6.63 15.37 16.07
C ARG A 351 6.43 15.82 14.63
N GLU A 352 5.18 16.10 14.24
CA GLU A 352 4.86 16.59 12.90
C GLU A 352 5.47 17.97 12.64
N GLN A 353 5.38 18.90 13.58
CA GLN A 353 6.00 20.23 13.46
C GLN A 353 7.52 20.18 13.27
N GLN A 354 8.18 19.14 13.80
CA GLN A 354 9.64 18.99 13.72
C GLN A 354 10.14 18.35 12.42
N LYS A 355 9.26 17.90 11.51
CA LYS A 355 9.67 17.29 10.24
C LYS A 355 10.41 18.26 9.33
N ASP A 356 11.34 17.73 8.53
CA ASP A 356 12.24 18.54 7.72
C ASP A 356 11.49 19.40 6.69
N ILE A 357 10.36 18.93 6.16
CA ILE A 357 9.48 19.70 5.26
C ILE A 357 9.10 21.06 5.86
N TYR A 358 8.64 21.08 7.11
CA TYR A 358 8.18 22.31 7.76
C TYR A 358 9.36 23.19 8.19
N ARG A 359 10.54 22.60 8.39
CA ARG A 359 11.78 23.36 8.58
C ARG A 359 12.30 23.97 7.28
N ARG A 360 12.07 23.32 6.13
CA ARG A 360 12.46 23.80 4.80
C ARG A 360 11.57 24.91 4.29
N ILE A 361 10.32 24.94 4.73
CA ILE A 361 9.35 26.00 4.46
C ILE A 361 8.84 26.48 5.83
N PRO A 362 9.66 27.26 6.58
CA PRO A 362 9.28 27.73 7.90
C PRO A 362 8.02 28.61 7.84
N GLY A 363 7.23 28.61 8.90
CA GLY A 363 6.03 29.45 8.95
C GLY A 363 4.88 28.97 8.08
N LEU A 364 4.87 27.71 7.62
CA LEU A 364 3.62 27.07 7.23
C LEU A 364 2.72 27.00 8.47
N GLY A 365 1.52 27.58 8.40
CA GLY A 365 0.60 27.64 9.53
C GLY A 365 0.15 26.25 9.95
N PHE A 366 -0.43 26.18 11.16
CA PHE A 366 -0.70 24.91 11.82
C PHE A 366 -1.59 23.94 11.01
N ARG A 367 -2.43 24.47 10.11
CA ARG A 367 -3.25 23.66 9.19
C ARG A 367 -2.43 22.73 8.29
N ALA A 368 -1.19 23.09 7.95
CA ALA A 368 -0.34 22.26 7.11
C ALA A 368 0.05 20.91 7.77
N HIS A 369 -0.13 20.78 9.09
CA HIS A 369 0.10 19.54 9.86
C HIS A 369 -1.15 18.67 9.98
N LEU A 370 -2.35 19.27 9.88
CA LEU A 370 -3.62 18.65 10.22
C LEU A 370 -3.88 17.30 9.53
N PRO A 371 -3.63 17.11 8.21
CA PRO A 371 -3.85 15.82 7.55
C PRO A 371 -3.04 14.68 8.16
N ARG A 372 -1.75 14.92 8.45
CA ARG A 372 -0.88 13.89 9.04
C ARG A 372 -1.29 13.60 10.49
N VAL A 373 -1.63 14.64 11.26
CA VAL A 373 -2.14 14.46 12.62
C VAL A 373 -3.41 13.60 12.62
N LEU A 374 -4.39 13.88 11.76
CA LEU A 374 -5.61 13.08 11.66
C LEU A 374 -5.35 11.63 11.25
N HIS A 375 -4.44 11.38 10.30
CA HIS A 375 -4.07 10.01 9.93
C HIS A 375 -3.46 9.24 11.10
N GLU A 376 -2.54 9.85 11.84
CA GLU A 376 -1.89 9.22 13.00
C GLU A 376 -2.90 8.96 14.14
N VAL A 377 -3.79 9.91 14.40
CA VAL A 377 -4.87 9.78 15.37
C VAL A 377 -5.77 8.61 15.02
N GLN A 378 -6.29 8.56 13.79
CA GLN A 378 -7.14 7.44 13.37
C GLN A 378 -6.38 6.11 13.36
N ASN A 379 -5.09 6.09 13.01
CA ASN A 379 -4.29 4.86 13.04
C ASN A 379 -4.11 4.30 14.46
N ILE A 380 -4.19 5.13 15.50
CA ILE A 380 -4.10 4.71 16.90
C ILE A 380 -5.47 4.35 17.46
N PHE A 381 -6.48 5.19 17.23
CA PHE A 381 -7.81 5.06 17.84
C PHE A 381 -8.82 4.27 16.99
N GLY A 382 -8.50 4.00 15.74
CA GLY A 382 -9.40 3.39 14.74
C GLY A 382 -10.37 4.39 14.09
N TYR A 383 -10.71 5.48 14.79
CA TYR A 383 -11.56 6.58 14.35
C TYR A 383 -11.15 7.88 15.05
N VAL A 384 -11.69 9.03 14.62
CA VAL A 384 -11.39 10.33 15.21
C VAL A 384 -12.41 10.62 16.32
N THR A 385 -12.03 10.42 17.59
CA THR A 385 -12.92 10.65 18.75
C THR A 385 -13.13 12.14 19.03
N PRO A 386 -14.24 12.55 19.68
CA PRO A 386 -14.47 13.94 20.08
C PRO A 386 -13.33 14.53 20.94
N GLU A 387 -12.77 13.74 21.85
CA GLU A 387 -11.65 14.12 22.72
C GLU A 387 -10.39 14.36 21.89
N SER A 388 -10.12 13.49 20.91
CA SER A 388 -9.00 13.67 19.99
C SER A 388 -9.16 14.93 19.14
N VAL A 389 -10.38 15.27 18.69
CA VAL A 389 -10.66 16.53 17.98
C VAL A 389 -10.35 17.73 18.87
N GLN A 390 -10.78 17.71 20.14
CA GLN A 390 -10.48 18.78 21.07
C GLN A 390 -8.98 18.92 21.32
N GLY A 391 -8.27 17.79 21.45
CA GLY A 391 -6.81 17.76 21.52
C GLY A 391 -6.17 18.41 20.28
N ILE A 392 -6.63 18.07 19.08
CA ILE A 392 -6.12 18.63 17.82
C ILE A 392 -6.35 20.14 17.75
N VAL A 393 -7.57 20.60 18.10
CA VAL A 393 -7.93 22.03 18.14
C VAL A 393 -7.01 22.80 19.08
N ASN A 394 -6.77 22.25 20.28
CA ASN A 394 -5.93 22.89 21.29
C ASN A 394 -4.46 22.95 20.85
N GLN A 395 -3.94 21.86 20.26
CA GLN A 395 -2.52 21.73 19.91
C GLN A 395 -2.15 22.42 18.58
N LEU A 396 -3.07 22.46 17.62
CA LEU A 396 -2.84 23.12 16.34
C LEU A 396 -3.42 24.54 16.30
N HIS A 397 -4.15 24.99 17.32
CA HIS A 397 -4.79 26.31 17.32
C HIS A 397 -5.67 26.56 16.08
N ILE A 398 -6.42 25.54 15.67
CA ILE A 398 -7.34 25.57 14.51
C ILE A 398 -8.79 25.55 15.04
N ASP A 399 -9.71 26.21 14.34
CA ASP A 399 -11.12 26.18 14.68
C ASP A 399 -11.71 24.76 14.55
N ALA A 400 -12.54 24.36 15.53
CA ALA A 400 -13.17 23.04 15.54
C ALA A 400 -14.03 22.79 14.28
N ALA A 401 -14.71 23.82 13.76
CA ALA A 401 -15.51 23.70 12.55
C ALA A 401 -14.66 23.37 11.31
N ASP A 402 -13.41 23.86 11.25
CA ASP A 402 -12.50 23.53 10.15
C ASP A 402 -12.05 22.06 10.23
N VAL A 403 -11.76 21.56 11.44
CA VAL A 403 -11.38 20.16 11.65
C VAL A 403 -12.54 19.23 11.30
N ILE A 404 -13.75 19.54 11.77
CA ILE A 404 -14.97 18.78 11.46
C ILE A 404 -15.25 18.79 9.95
N ARG A 405 -15.17 19.97 9.32
CA ARG A 405 -15.37 20.10 7.87
C ARG A 405 -14.37 19.25 7.10
N LEU A 406 -13.11 19.24 7.54
CA LEU A 406 -12.07 18.42 6.91
C LEU A 406 -12.42 16.93 7.01
N ILE A 407 -12.73 16.43 8.22
CA ILE A 407 -13.13 15.04 8.46
C ILE A 407 -14.30 14.66 7.56
N ALA A 408 -15.34 15.50 7.49
CA ALA A 408 -16.52 15.25 6.66
C ALA A 408 -16.27 15.27 5.14
N SER A 409 -15.15 15.86 4.69
CA SER A 409 -14.82 15.99 3.26
C SER A 409 -14.06 14.77 2.70
N TYR A 410 -13.65 13.82 3.55
CA TYR A 410 -12.79 12.70 3.16
C TYR A 410 -13.38 11.37 3.66
N LYS A 411 -13.64 10.43 2.74
CA LYS A 411 -14.32 9.16 3.05
C LYS A 411 -13.56 8.28 4.04
N GLN A 412 -12.23 8.42 4.11
CA GLN A 412 -11.42 7.56 4.98
C GLN A 412 -11.34 8.06 6.42
N PHE A 413 -11.73 9.30 6.72
CA PHE A 413 -11.82 9.74 8.12
C PHE A 413 -13.18 9.32 8.68
N SER A 414 -13.17 8.55 9.77
CA SER A 414 -14.39 8.14 10.46
C SER A 414 -14.55 8.87 11.78
N ALA A 415 -15.74 9.39 12.06
CA ALA A 415 -16.12 9.85 13.40
C ALA A 415 -16.79 8.74 14.22
N ASP A 416 -17.22 7.66 13.56
CA ASP A 416 -17.87 6.52 14.18
C ASP A 416 -16.89 5.37 14.40
N ARG A 417 -17.13 4.61 15.47
CA ARG A 417 -16.34 3.41 15.76
C ARG A 417 -16.64 2.33 14.73
N GLY A 418 -15.62 1.89 14.01
CA GLY A 418 -15.73 0.78 13.07
C GLY A 418 -15.96 -0.58 13.74
N GLY A 419 -16.37 -1.57 12.93
CA GLY A 419 -16.51 -2.95 13.37
C GLY A 419 -15.16 -3.58 13.79
N ASP A 420 -15.21 -4.61 14.63
CA ASP A 420 -14.02 -5.40 15.04
C ASP A 420 -13.37 -6.11 13.83
N VAL A 421 -14.18 -6.42 12.79
CA VAL A 421 -13.71 -6.91 11.48
C VAL A 421 -14.26 -6.00 10.40
N ILE A 422 -13.36 -5.39 9.62
CA ILE A 422 -13.74 -4.51 8.51
C ILE A 422 -13.42 -5.19 7.17
N ILE A 423 -14.43 -5.24 6.30
CA ILE A 423 -14.37 -5.80 4.95
C ILE A 423 -14.52 -4.66 3.95
N TYR A 424 -13.49 -4.40 3.16
CA TYR A 424 -13.58 -3.40 2.10
C TYR A 424 -13.92 -4.09 0.77
N VAL A 425 -14.97 -3.65 0.08
CA VAL A 425 -15.38 -4.24 -1.21
C VAL A 425 -15.10 -3.27 -2.35
N CYS A 426 -14.37 -3.69 -3.38
CA CYS A 426 -13.95 -2.79 -4.46
C CYS A 426 -15.07 -2.50 -5.47
N LYS A 427 -15.54 -1.24 -5.56
CA LYS A 427 -16.54 -0.75 -6.53
C LYS A 427 -16.00 -0.44 -7.93
N GLY A 428 -14.73 -0.73 -8.21
CA GLY A 428 -14.13 -0.40 -9.51
C GLY A 428 -14.85 -1.08 -10.68
N THR A 429 -14.82 -0.47 -11.87
CA THR A 429 -15.57 -0.93 -13.07
C THR A 429 -15.37 -2.42 -13.38
N ALA A 430 -14.13 -2.92 -13.31
CA ALA A 430 -13.84 -4.33 -13.54
C ALA A 430 -14.47 -5.26 -12.48
N CYS A 431 -14.59 -4.82 -11.23
CA CYS A 431 -15.27 -5.56 -10.16
C CYS A 431 -16.79 -5.50 -10.34
N PHE A 432 -17.33 -4.33 -10.70
CA PHE A 432 -18.76 -4.15 -10.99
C PHE A 432 -19.22 -5.12 -12.10
N LEU A 433 -18.51 -5.15 -13.23
CA LEU A 433 -18.81 -6.06 -14.35
C LEU A 433 -18.65 -7.55 -14.00
N ARG A 434 -17.97 -7.88 -12.90
CA ARG A 434 -17.73 -9.27 -12.45
C ARG A 434 -18.56 -9.65 -11.21
N GLY A 435 -19.64 -8.93 -10.93
CA GLY A 435 -20.63 -9.32 -9.92
C GLY A 435 -20.37 -8.77 -8.52
N GLN A 436 -19.64 -7.66 -8.40
CA GLN A 436 -19.46 -7.01 -7.10
C GLN A 436 -20.79 -6.57 -6.42
N PRO A 437 -21.83 -6.08 -7.12
CA PRO A 437 -23.11 -5.74 -6.47
C PRO A 437 -23.80 -6.94 -5.80
N GLU A 438 -23.66 -8.14 -6.37
CA GLU A 438 -24.15 -9.39 -5.77
C GLU A 438 -23.35 -9.75 -4.52
N LEU A 439 -22.02 -9.54 -4.57
CA LEU A 439 -21.11 -9.76 -3.45
C LEU A 439 -21.49 -8.91 -2.24
N SER A 440 -21.69 -7.60 -2.44
CA SER A 440 -22.06 -6.68 -1.35
C SER A 440 -23.43 -6.97 -0.76
N ARG A 441 -24.44 -7.27 -1.60
CA ARG A 441 -25.76 -7.71 -1.12
C ARG A 441 -25.64 -8.94 -0.24
N LYS A 442 -24.87 -9.93 -0.68
CA LYS A 442 -24.66 -11.16 0.09
C LYS A 442 -23.92 -10.91 1.39
N ILE A 443 -22.94 -10.01 1.44
CA ILE A 443 -22.30 -9.60 2.70
C ILE A 443 -23.32 -8.96 3.64
N ALA A 444 -24.12 -8.00 3.15
CA ALA A 444 -25.13 -7.31 3.93
C ALA A 444 -26.15 -8.29 4.55
N ASP A 445 -26.63 -9.25 3.76
CA ASP A 445 -27.55 -10.31 4.19
C ASP A 445 -26.93 -11.18 5.31
N GLU A 446 -25.66 -11.60 5.15
CA GLU A 446 -25.00 -12.48 6.12
C GLU A 446 -24.70 -11.77 7.45
N ILE A 447 -24.32 -10.48 7.40
CA ILE A 447 -24.05 -9.71 8.61
C ILE A 447 -25.32 -9.05 9.19
N MET A 448 -26.45 -9.07 8.47
CA MET A 448 -27.70 -8.40 8.83
C MET A 448 -27.51 -6.89 9.12
N ALA A 449 -26.74 -6.21 8.27
CA ALA A 449 -26.49 -4.77 8.36
C ALA A 449 -26.16 -4.19 6.98
N ASP A 450 -26.49 -2.90 6.80
CA ASP A 450 -26.23 -2.18 5.56
C ASP A 450 -24.76 -1.73 5.44
N GLU A 451 -24.39 -1.22 4.26
CA GLU A 451 -23.07 -0.64 4.01
C GLU A 451 -22.69 0.38 5.10
N GLY A 452 -21.49 0.24 5.64
CA GLY A 452 -20.95 1.14 6.66
C GLY A 452 -21.49 0.89 8.08
N GLN A 453 -22.48 0.01 8.28
CA GLN A 453 -22.98 -0.33 9.60
C GLN A 453 -22.24 -1.54 10.21
N VAL A 454 -22.12 -1.55 11.53
CA VAL A 454 -21.59 -2.71 12.26
C VAL A 454 -22.72 -3.73 12.43
N GLY A 455 -22.61 -4.84 11.70
CA GLY A 455 -23.54 -5.95 11.76
C GLY A 455 -23.17 -6.99 12.80
N ARG A 456 -23.74 -8.19 12.63
CA ARG A 456 -23.55 -9.34 13.50
C ARG A 456 -22.06 -9.65 13.68
N ARG A 457 -21.71 -10.08 14.89
CA ARG A 457 -20.36 -10.51 15.28
C ARG A 457 -19.30 -9.41 15.10
N GLY A 458 -19.71 -8.14 15.16
CA GLY A 458 -18.81 -7.00 15.04
C GLY A 458 -18.27 -6.77 13.62
N VAL A 459 -18.87 -7.37 12.60
CA VAL A 459 -18.41 -7.23 11.21
C VAL A 459 -19.01 -5.97 10.59
N GLN A 460 -18.20 -5.16 9.94
CA GLN A 460 -18.61 -4.03 9.12
C GLN A 460 -18.07 -4.24 7.71
N PHE A 461 -18.86 -3.92 6.70
CA PHE A 461 -18.35 -3.80 5.34
C PHE A 461 -18.50 -2.39 4.80
N ILE A 462 -17.53 -1.96 4.02
CA ILE A 462 -17.46 -0.64 3.40
C ILE A 462 -17.13 -0.86 1.95
N GLU A 463 -17.93 -0.34 1.04
CA GLU A 463 -17.58 -0.39 -0.36
C GLU A 463 -16.64 0.78 -0.67
N MET A 464 -15.50 0.48 -1.30
CA MET A 464 -14.43 1.43 -1.53
C MET A 464 -14.19 1.61 -3.02
N ASP A 465 -13.60 2.75 -3.35
CA ASP A 465 -13.10 3.03 -4.70
C ASP A 465 -12.05 2.00 -5.15
N CYS A 466 -11.72 2.03 -6.43
CA CYS A 466 -10.87 1.01 -7.03
C CYS A 466 -9.51 0.89 -6.33
N PHE A 467 -9.15 -0.34 -5.93
CA PHE A 467 -7.84 -0.68 -5.35
C PHE A 467 -6.71 -0.79 -6.39
N GLY A 468 -7.03 -0.66 -7.68
CA GLY A 468 -6.07 -0.79 -8.77
C GLY A 468 -5.55 -2.22 -8.99
N VAL A 469 -6.24 -3.26 -8.50
CA VAL A 469 -5.85 -4.68 -8.68
C VAL A 469 -6.86 -5.41 -9.56
N CYS A 470 -7.24 -4.79 -10.68
CA CYS A 470 -8.34 -5.26 -11.53
C CYS A 470 -8.16 -6.68 -12.12
N HIS A 471 -6.92 -7.18 -12.18
CA HIS A 471 -6.64 -8.57 -12.55
C HIS A 471 -7.21 -9.60 -11.54
N LEU A 472 -7.47 -9.17 -10.30
CA LEU A 472 -8.09 -9.95 -9.23
C LEU A 472 -9.61 -9.78 -9.17
N ALA A 473 -10.24 -8.95 -10.02
CA ALA A 473 -11.64 -8.60 -9.89
C ALA A 473 -12.60 -9.83 -9.92
N PRO A 474 -13.68 -9.83 -9.11
CA PRO A 474 -14.02 -8.83 -8.08
C PRO A 474 -13.13 -8.98 -6.83
N VAL A 475 -12.87 -7.85 -6.15
CA VAL A 475 -11.87 -7.78 -5.07
C VAL A 475 -12.50 -7.35 -3.75
N ILE A 476 -12.15 -8.09 -2.69
CA ILE A 476 -12.35 -7.73 -1.29
C ILE A 476 -10.98 -7.43 -0.67
N LYS A 477 -10.85 -6.40 0.16
CA LYS A 477 -9.67 -6.16 1.02
C LYS A 477 -10.07 -6.35 2.48
N THR A 478 -9.31 -7.16 3.22
CA THR A 478 -9.43 -7.30 4.67
C THR A 478 -8.05 -7.14 5.29
N ARG A 479 -7.91 -6.26 6.30
CA ARG A 479 -6.58 -5.86 6.83
C ARG A 479 -5.63 -5.50 5.68
N ASP A 480 -4.44 -6.10 5.62
CA ASP A 480 -3.43 -5.86 4.58
C ASP A 480 -3.55 -6.84 3.39
N THR A 481 -4.65 -7.58 3.25
CA THR A 481 -4.79 -8.64 2.24
C THR A 481 -5.88 -8.32 1.21
N PHE A 482 -5.55 -8.51 -0.07
CA PHE A 482 -6.51 -8.49 -1.17
C PHE A 482 -6.95 -9.92 -1.52
N LEU A 483 -8.26 -10.15 -1.50
CA LEU A 483 -8.92 -11.39 -1.88
C LEU A 483 -9.62 -11.17 -3.22
N GLY A 484 -9.10 -11.82 -4.27
CA GLY A 484 -9.64 -11.71 -5.62
C GLY A 484 -10.59 -12.84 -6.00
N LYS A 485 -11.30 -12.65 -7.11
CA LYS A 485 -12.12 -13.65 -7.80
C LYS A 485 -13.22 -14.27 -6.92
N ARG A 486 -13.69 -13.53 -5.90
CA ARG A 486 -14.72 -13.98 -4.97
C ARG A 486 -16.10 -13.86 -5.59
N LYS A 487 -16.91 -14.89 -5.45
CA LYS A 487 -18.32 -14.85 -5.81
C LYS A 487 -19.18 -14.64 -4.56
N ALA A 488 -20.44 -14.27 -4.75
CA ALA A 488 -21.39 -14.10 -3.65
C ALA A 488 -21.48 -15.38 -2.80
N GLU A 489 -21.39 -16.56 -3.43
CA GLU A 489 -21.47 -17.85 -2.73
C GLU A 489 -20.29 -18.11 -1.79
N ASP A 490 -19.16 -17.43 -1.97
CA ASP A 490 -17.95 -17.59 -1.14
C ASP A 490 -18.05 -16.82 0.20
N ILE A 491 -18.98 -15.87 0.31
CA ILE A 491 -19.06 -14.92 1.44
C ILE A 491 -19.28 -15.60 2.80
N PRO A 492 -20.18 -16.59 2.95
CA PRO A 492 -20.39 -17.25 4.25
C PRO A 492 -19.11 -17.89 4.81
N VAL A 493 -18.33 -18.55 3.95
CA VAL A 493 -17.06 -19.19 4.32
C VAL A 493 -16.01 -18.13 4.66
N LEU A 494 -15.92 -17.06 3.86
CA LEU A 494 -15.01 -15.95 4.12
C LEU A 494 -15.29 -15.30 5.49
N LEU A 495 -16.55 -15.04 5.82
CA LEU A 495 -16.92 -14.45 7.11
C LEU A 495 -16.52 -15.38 8.26
N GLU A 496 -16.75 -16.68 8.12
CA GLU A 496 -16.33 -17.67 9.12
C GLU A 496 -14.80 -17.68 9.32
N GLN A 497 -14.02 -17.60 8.25
CA GLN A 497 -12.56 -17.49 8.32
C GLN A 497 -12.09 -16.19 8.99
N LEU A 498 -12.71 -15.05 8.66
CA LEU A 498 -12.34 -13.76 9.25
C LEU A 498 -12.64 -13.71 10.75
N LEU A 499 -13.75 -14.34 11.17
CA LEU A 499 -14.19 -14.40 12.56
C LEU A 499 -13.41 -15.39 13.41
N LYS A 500 -13.04 -16.55 12.84
CA LYS A 500 -12.19 -17.54 13.52
C LYS A 500 -10.72 -17.12 13.59
N GLY A 501 -10.30 -16.15 12.76
CA GLY A 501 -8.90 -15.92 12.46
C GLY A 501 -8.36 -16.97 11.48
N PRO A 502 -7.07 -16.88 11.07
CA PRO A 502 -6.51 -17.82 10.09
C PRO A 502 -6.75 -19.28 10.52
N SER A 503 -7.28 -20.08 9.59
CA SER A 503 -7.48 -21.52 9.79
C SER A 503 -6.12 -22.21 9.92
N TYR A 504 -5.76 -22.59 11.14
CA TYR A 504 -4.54 -23.34 11.42
C TYR A 504 -4.81 -24.85 11.25
N GLU A 505 -4.48 -25.40 10.08
CA GLU A 505 -4.49 -26.86 9.81
C GLU A 505 -3.37 -27.61 10.60
N ASN A 506 -3.64 -27.77 11.88
CA ASN A 506 -3.27 -28.73 12.94
C ASN A 506 -2.17 -29.83 12.81
N ARG A 507 -1.31 -29.91 11.79
CA ARG A 507 -0.11 -30.78 11.84
C ARG A 507 1.21 -30.02 11.70
N LEU A 508 1.27 -29.05 10.80
CA LEU A 508 2.41 -28.13 10.68
C LEU A 508 2.54 -27.27 11.95
N VAL A 509 1.43 -26.78 12.49
CA VAL A 509 1.40 -26.02 13.75
C VAL A 509 1.77 -26.88 14.95
N PHE A 510 1.39 -28.15 14.96
CA PHE A 510 1.78 -29.08 16.02
C PHE A 510 3.29 -29.36 16.00
N LEU A 511 3.87 -29.60 14.82
CA LEU A 511 5.32 -29.78 14.66
C LEU A 511 6.10 -28.47 14.92
N GLU A 512 5.56 -27.32 14.50
CA GLU A 512 6.14 -26.01 14.82
C GLU A 512 6.02 -25.65 16.29
N ARG A 513 4.95 -26.09 16.97
CA ARG A 513 4.74 -25.87 18.40
C ARG A 513 5.66 -26.78 19.23
N ILE A 514 5.86 -28.04 18.83
CA ILE A 514 6.92 -28.89 19.38
C ILE A 514 8.29 -28.24 19.16
N ARG A 515 8.56 -27.76 17.95
CA ARG A 515 9.82 -27.07 17.62
C ARG A 515 10.01 -25.77 18.41
N ARG A 516 8.94 -25.08 18.78
CA ARG A 516 8.96 -23.83 19.59
C ARG A 516 9.01 -24.08 21.10
N GLU A 517 8.40 -25.17 21.59
CA GLU A 517 8.42 -25.54 23.02
C GLU A 517 9.76 -26.19 23.44
N LEU A 518 10.56 -26.67 22.48
CA LEU A 518 11.93 -27.13 22.73
C LEU A 518 12.93 -25.97 22.63
N ALA A 519 13.16 -25.30 23.75
CA ALA A 519 14.24 -24.32 23.91
C ALA A 519 15.63 -24.94 23.64
N PRO A 520 16.67 -24.12 23.33
CA PRO A 520 17.93 -24.61 22.78
C PRO A 520 18.55 -25.76 23.58
N GLY A 521 18.67 -26.93 22.95
CA GLY A 521 19.37 -28.11 23.52
C GLY A 521 18.53 -29.17 24.25
N ARG A 522 17.19 -29.20 24.15
CA ARG A 522 16.35 -30.31 24.64
C ARG A 522 15.59 -31.01 23.50
N CYS A 523 15.49 -32.35 23.57
CA CYS A 523 14.65 -33.17 22.66
C CYS A 523 13.25 -33.38 23.25
N SER A 524 12.24 -33.59 22.39
CA SER A 524 10.87 -33.95 22.79
C SER A 524 10.83 -35.24 23.61
N GLU A 525 9.75 -35.43 24.39
CA GLU A 525 9.37 -36.78 24.83
C GLU A 525 9.13 -37.69 23.59
N PRO A 526 9.29 -39.03 23.72
CA PRO A 526 8.98 -39.93 22.62
C PRO A 526 7.51 -39.78 22.18
N LEU A 527 7.28 -39.67 20.87
CA LEU A 527 5.94 -39.61 20.29
C LEU A 527 5.30 -41.01 20.37
N LYS A 528 4.65 -41.31 21.50
CA LYS A 528 4.11 -42.66 21.80
C LYS A 528 3.05 -43.13 20.78
N ASP A 529 2.35 -42.20 20.13
CA ASP A 529 1.29 -42.50 19.17
C ASP A 529 1.81 -42.72 17.73
N PHE A 530 3.11 -42.53 17.49
CA PHE A 530 3.73 -42.70 16.18
C PHE A 530 4.98 -43.58 16.29
N THR A 531 4.88 -44.79 15.78
CA THR A 531 6.02 -45.71 15.68
C THR A 531 6.50 -45.78 14.24
N VAL A 532 7.79 -46.02 14.02
CA VAL A 532 8.31 -46.24 12.67
C VAL A 532 7.77 -47.56 12.14
N LYS A 533 7.17 -47.55 10.95
CA LYS A 533 6.66 -48.74 10.26
C LYS A 533 7.64 -49.25 9.22
N SER A 534 8.23 -48.34 8.44
CA SER A 534 9.24 -48.69 7.45
C SER A 534 10.18 -47.51 7.21
N VAL A 535 11.40 -47.79 6.77
CA VAL A 535 12.40 -46.77 6.44
C VAL A 535 12.96 -47.06 5.05
N ILE A 536 12.93 -46.06 4.17
CA ILE A 536 13.48 -46.11 2.81
C ILE A 536 14.56 -45.03 2.71
N ILE A 537 15.81 -45.42 2.54
CA ILE A 537 16.92 -44.48 2.30
C ILE A 537 16.96 -44.17 0.80
N GLY A 538 17.40 -42.98 0.38
CA GLY A 538 17.67 -42.65 -1.02
C GLY A 538 18.85 -41.68 -1.15
N GLU A 539 19.76 -41.91 -2.10
CA GLU A 539 20.83 -40.96 -2.44
C GLU A 539 20.36 -39.97 -3.54
N ALA A 540 20.74 -38.69 -3.40
CA ALA A 540 20.39 -37.64 -4.36
C ALA A 540 21.17 -37.81 -5.68
N GLY A 541 20.45 -37.88 -6.82
CA GLY A 541 20.98 -37.51 -8.13
C GLY A 541 21.87 -38.50 -8.92
N ARG A 542 21.96 -39.80 -8.58
CA ARG A 542 22.63 -40.81 -9.43
C ARG A 542 21.79 -42.08 -9.60
N ARG A 543 21.46 -42.44 -10.85
CA ARG A 543 20.65 -43.63 -11.20
C ARG A 543 21.44 -44.94 -11.39
N ASP A 544 22.78 -44.92 -11.46
CA ASP A 544 23.51 -46.04 -12.07
C ASP A 544 24.14 -47.08 -11.11
N THR A 545 23.83 -47.10 -9.82
CA THR A 545 24.27 -48.19 -8.93
C THR A 545 23.23 -48.50 -7.87
N PHE A 546 22.10 -49.07 -8.27
CA PHE A 546 20.95 -49.28 -7.37
C PHE A 546 20.77 -50.72 -6.83
N GLN A 547 21.78 -51.58 -6.91
CA GLN A 547 21.61 -52.98 -6.47
C GLN A 547 22.72 -53.56 -5.60
N SER A 548 23.69 -52.79 -5.12
CA SER A 548 24.70 -53.34 -4.17
C SER A 548 24.89 -52.56 -2.88
N ARG A 549 24.68 -51.23 -2.85
CA ARG A 549 24.69 -50.44 -1.60
C ARG A 549 23.37 -50.45 -0.85
N PHE A 550 22.25 -50.51 -1.58
CA PHE A 550 20.91 -50.46 -1.00
C PHE A 550 20.65 -51.65 -0.08
N ASP A 551 21.02 -52.87 -0.50
CA ASP A 551 20.79 -54.08 0.30
C ASP A 551 21.66 -54.11 1.57
N GLN A 552 22.89 -53.57 1.53
CA GLN A 552 23.77 -53.50 2.71
C GLN A 552 23.34 -52.44 3.75
N GLU A 553 22.74 -51.31 3.34
CA GLU A 553 22.16 -50.35 4.30
C GLU A 553 20.73 -50.72 4.75
N ARG A 554 19.95 -51.42 3.91
CA ARG A 554 18.63 -51.99 4.31
C ARG A 554 18.77 -52.99 5.45
N GLU A 555 19.81 -53.83 5.42
CA GLU A 555 20.14 -54.76 6.52
C GLU A 555 20.59 -54.03 7.80
N ARG A 556 21.17 -52.82 7.70
CA ARG A 556 21.64 -52.04 8.85
C ARG A 556 20.54 -51.27 9.59
N LEU A 557 19.47 -50.88 8.89
CA LEU A 557 18.31 -50.18 9.48
C LEU A 557 17.08 -51.08 9.70
N GLY A 558 17.19 -52.40 9.52
CA GLY A 558 16.13 -53.39 9.75
C GLY A 558 15.68 -53.58 11.22
N GLY A 559 15.81 -52.56 12.07
CA GLY A 559 15.56 -52.64 13.51
C GLY A 559 14.77 -51.48 14.12
N TYR A 560 14.23 -50.54 13.32
CA TYR A 560 13.43 -49.41 13.83
C TYR A 560 11.93 -49.65 13.78
N GLU A 561 11.45 -50.75 13.22
CA GLU A 561 10.01 -51.04 13.17
C GLU A 561 9.43 -51.12 14.59
N GLY A 562 8.37 -50.36 14.88
CA GLY A 562 7.79 -50.22 16.21
C GLY A 562 8.46 -49.20 17.13
N VAL A 563 9.53 -48.51 16.70
CA VAL A 563 10.28 -47.57 17.54
C VAL A 563 9.65 -46.17 17.52
N SER A 564 9.48 -45.55 18.70
CA SER A 564 8.99 -44.17 18.82
C SER A 564 10.06 -43.16 18.43
N LEU A 565 9.62 -42.05 17.82
CA LEU A 565 10.51 -40.96 17.39
C LEU A 565 10.59 -39.83 18.43
N GLN A 566 11.74 -39.18 18.47
CA GLN A 566 11.96 -37.91 19.17
C GLN A 566 12.48 -36.85 18.20
N LEU A 567 12.17 -35.59 18.45
CA LEU A 567 12.64 -34.45 17.67
C LEU A 567 13.49 -33.54 18.55
N ASP A 568 14.53 -32.92 17.98
CA ASP A 568 15.21 -31.77 18.60
C ASP A 568 14.75 -30.42 18.03
N ASP A 569 15.19 -29.36 18.70
CA ASP A 569 14.97 -27.95 18.38
C ASP A 569 15.51 -27.52 17.01
N ARG A 570 16.46 -28.28 16.46
CA ARG A 570 17.07 -28.06 15.12
C ARG A 570 16.36 -28.87 14.04
N GLY A 571 15.37 -29.68 14.40
CA GLY A 571 14.58 -30.53 13.50
C GLY A 571 15.22 -31.89 13.21
N HIS A 572 16.23 -32.34 13.97
CA HIS A 572 16.72 -33.70 13.88
C HIS A 572 15.72 -34.66 14.50
N VAL A 573 15.49 -35.77 13.79
CA VAL A 573 14.65 -36.88 14.20
C VAL A 573 15.54 -37.99 14.72
N PHE A 574 15.22 -38.50 15.90
CA PHE A 574 15.92 -39.59 16.57
C PHE A 574 14.98 -40.78 16.74
N ALA A 575 15.49 -41.98 16.47
CA ALA A 575 14.86 -43.21 16.90
C ALA A 575 15.36 -43.59 18.30
N CYS A 576 14.44 -43.99 19.18
CA CYS A 576 14.75 -44.42 20.54
C CYS A 576 14.85 -45.96 20.63
N VAL A 577 16.02 -46.53 20.33
CA VAL A 577 16.25 -47.99 20.35
C VAL A 577 16.91 -48.38 21.67
N ASN A 578 16.29 -49.28 22.45
CA ASN A 578 16.83 -49.80 23.72
C ASN A 578 17.29 -48.71 24.71
N GLY A 579 16.63 -47.54 24.71
CA GLY A 579 16.98 -46.40 25.57
C GLY A 579 18.11 -45.50 25.05
N ALA A 580 18.73 -45.84 23.93
CA ALA A 580 19.71 -45.00 23.23
C ALA A 580 19.03 -44.20 22.10
N ARG A 581 19.50 -42.96 21.87
CA ARG A 581 19.03 -42.09 20.79
C ARG A 581 19.92 -42.23 19.57
N GLU A 582 19.32 -42.61 18.44
CA GLU A 582 20.03 -42.68 17.16
C GLU A 582 19.44 -41.67 16.17
N CYS A 583 20.26 -40.77 15.64
CA CYS A 583 19.80 -39.72 14.73
C CYS A 583 19.53 -40.30 13.34
N LEU A 584 18.27 -40.22 12.90
CA LEU A 584 17.83 -40.66 11.58
C LEU A 584 18.09 -39.60 10.50
N GLY A 585 18.10 -38.31 10.88
CA GLY A 585 18.32 -37.18 9.97
C GLY A 585 17.50 -35.96 10.37
N ARG A 586 17.61 -34.87 9.62
CA ARG A 586 16.86 -33.63 9.86
C ARG A 586 15.59 -33.59 9.02
N LEU A 587 14.44 -33.33 9.64
CA LEU A 587 13.15 -33.23 8.98
C LEU A 587 13.15 -32.14 7.90
N VAL A 588 12.54 -32.46 6.74
CA VAL A 588 12.32 -31.47 5.68
C VAL A 588 10.86 -30.97 5.71
N PRO A 589 10.62 -29.70 6.08
CA PRO A 589 9.28 -29.19 6.37
C PRO A 589 8.40 -29.04 5.12
N ASP A 590 8.98 -28.61 3.99
CA ASP A 590 8.25 -28.37 2.75
C ASP A 590 8.32 -29.62 1.86
N SER A 591 7.55 -30.65 2.18
CA SER A 591 7.56 -31.90 1.43
C SER A 591 6.20 -32.58 1.29
N LEU A 592 5.97 -33.23 0.16
CA LEU A 592 4.80 -34.06 -0.10
C LEU A 592 5.20 -35.53 -0.19
N CYS A 593 4.79 -36.33 0.79
CA CYS A 593 4.98 -37.77 0.77
C CYS A 593 3.78 -38.49 0.14
N PHE A 594 4.04 -39.51 -0.66
CA PHE A 594 3.01 -40.29 -1.36
C PHE A 594 3.39 -41.76 -1.49
N ARG A 595 2.38 -42.61 -1.67
CA ARG A 595 2.54 -44.03 -2.00
C ARG A 595 2.25 -44.27 -3.46
N TYR A 596 3.01 -45.15 -4.05
CA TYR A 596 2.80 -45.60 -5.41
C TYR A 596 3.09 -47.09 -5.53
N SER A 597 2.63 -47.69 -6.64
CA SER A 597 2.89 -49.10 -6.96
C SER A 597 4.16 -49.22 -7.79
N MET A 598 5.05 -50.11 -7.37
CA MET A 598 6.26 -50.49 -8.10
C MET A 598 5.91 -51.46 -9.24
N PRO A 599 6.77 -51.60 -10.27
CA PRO A 599 6.52 -52.51 -11.40
C PRO A 599 6.36 -53.99 -11.01
N ASP A 600 6.89 -54.40 -9.86
CA ASP A 600 6.76 -55.76 -9.32
C ASP A 600 5.45 -56.00 -8.52
N GLY A 601 4.58 -54.99 -8.45
CA GLY A 601 3.29 -55.04 -7.74
C GLY A 601 3.37 -54.66 -6.26
N SER A 602 4.57 -54.41 -5.71
CA SER A 602 4.72 -53.94 -4.33
C SER A 602 4.38 -52.44 -4.19
N SER A 603 4.01 -51.98 -2.99
CA SER A 603 3.81 -50.55 -2.74
C SER A 603 5.07 -49.94 -2.13
N SER A 604 5.44 -48.74 -2.61
CA SER A 604 6.56 -47.99 -2.07
C SER A 604 6.18 -46.54 -1.77
N LEU A 605 7.01 -45.88 -0.95
CA LEU A 605 6.88 -44.48 -0.58
C LEU A 605 7.78 -43.60 -1.44
N GLY A 606 7.32 -42.42 -1.82
CA GLY A 606 8.09 -41.36 -2.46
C GLY A 606 7.83 -40.02 -1.80
N ALA A 607 8.68 -39.04 -2.09
CA ALA A 607 8.46 -37.67 -1.67
C ALA A 607 8.91 -36.64 -2.72
N LEU A 608 8.24 -35.50 -2.71
CA LEU A 608 8.66 -34.27 -3.38
C LEU A 608 9.09 -33.28 -2.33
N LEU A 609 10.24 -32.64 -2.54
CA LEU A 609 10.73 -31.52 -1.75
C LEU A 609 10.32 -30.25 -2.47
N LEU A 610 9.65 -29.34 -1.77
CA LEU A 610 9.05 -28.14 -2.32
C LEU A 610 9.73 -26.88 -1.81
N ASP A 611 9.55 -25.77 -2.51
CA ASP A 611 9.81 -24.43 -1.97
C ASP A 611 8.53 -23.77 -1.43
N GLY A 612 8.67 -22.57 -0.85
CA GLY A 612 7.54 -21.80 -0.30
C GLY A 612 6.49 -21.36 -1.31
N ALA A 613 6.67 -21.62 -2.62
CA ALA A 613 5.67 -21.42 -3.67
C ALA A 613 5.07 -22.74 -4.19
N GLY A 614 5.42 -23.88 -3.58
CA GLY A 614 4.95 -25.22 -3.94
C GLY A 614 5.66 -25.84 -5.16
N GLN A 615 6.79 -25.27 -5.61
CA GLN A 615 7.54 -25.82 -6.74
C GLN A 615 8.48 -26.94 -6.28
N VAL A 616 8.55 -28.02 -7.07
CA VAL A 616 9.39 -29.19 -6.80
C VAL A 616 10.85 -28.81 -6.95
N GLN A 617 11.56 -28.78 -5.83
CA GLN A 617 13.00 -28.55 -5.73
C GLN A 617 13.79 -29.83 -5.98
N GLU A 618 13.30 -30.94 -5.45
CA GLU A 618 13.93 -32.25 -5.58
C GLU A 618 12.90 -33.38 -5.44
N VAL A 619 13.20 -34.52 -6.06
CA VAL A 619 12.33 -35.70 -6.08
C VAL A 619 13.06 -36.87 -5.46
N VAL A 620 12.47 -37.44 -4.43
CA VAL A 620 13.04 -38.55 -3.66
C VAL A 620 12.17 -39.77 -3.86
N HIS A 621 12.74 -40.77 -4.54
CA HIS A 621 12.13 -42.09 -4.75
C HIS A 621 10.75 -42.03 -5.45
N ALA A 622 10.72 -41.79 -6.76
CA ALA A 622 9.48 -41.64 -7.55
C ALA A 622 9.22 -42.80 -8.55
N PRO A 623 7.95 -43.08 -8.92
CA PRO A 623 7.57 -44.20 -9.80
C PRO A 623 8.03 -44.08 -11.25
N LEU A 624 8.24 -42.84 -11.72
CA LEU A 624 8.56 -42.54 -13.11
C LEU A 624 9.87 -41.77 -13.23
N PRO A 625 10.53 -41.81 -14.39
CA PRO A 625 11.70 -40.98 -14.63
C PRO A 625 11.39 -39.48 -14.51
N PHE A 626 11.61 -38.87 -13.35
CA PHE A 626 11.54 -37.41 -13.23
C PHE A 626 12.77 -36.81 -13.93
N PRO A 627 12.62 -35.98 -14.98
CA PRO A 627 13.76 -35.44 -15.69
C PRO A 627 14.50 -34.46 -14.78
N ALA A 628 15.76 -34.76 -14.44
CA ALA A 628 16.55 -33.90 -13.57
C ALA A 628 16.76 -32.49 -14.15
N GLU A 629 16.60 -32.33 -15.47
CA GLU A 629 16.65 -31.04 -16.17
C GLU A 629 15.48 -30.12 -15.80
N GLU A 630 14.29 -30.65 -15.50
CA GLU A 630 13.12 -29.85 -15.12
C GLU A 630 13.31 -29.12 -13.79
N LEU A 631 14.07 -29.71 -12.87
CA LEU A 631 14.40 -29.13 -11.57
C LEU A 631 15.45 -28.02 -11.64
N ARG A 632 16.09 -27.82 -12.81
CA ARG A 632 17.12 -26.80 -13.05
C ARG A 632 16.57 -25.49 -13.62
N TYR A 633 15.30 -25.45 -14.03
CA TYR A 633 14.67 -24.23 -14.55
C TYR A 633 14.32 -23.22 -13.45
N THR A 634 14.17 -21.96 -13.85
CA THR A 634 13.83 -20.85 -12.94
C THR A 634 12.40 -20.98 -12.38
N VAL A 635 11.46 -21.53 -13.15
CA VAL A 635 10.21 -22.11 -12.65
C VAL A 635 10.34 -23.62 -12.68
N LYS A 636 10.20 -24.24 -11.50
CA LYS A 636 10.20 -25.70 -11.38
C LYS A 636 8.76 -26.23 -11.43
N PRO A 637 8.55 -27.52 -11.76
CA PRO A 637 7.22 -28.12 -11.77
C PRO A 637 6.49 -27.90 -10.45
N GLN A 638 5.20 -27.57 -10.47
CA GLN A 638 4.45 -27.33 -9.24
C GLN A 638 3.78 -28.62 -8.79
N ALA A 639 3.86 -28.96 -7.50
CA ALA A 639 3.18 -30.14 -6.97
C ALA A 639 2.04 -29.76 -6.05
N TYR A 640 0.94 -30.50 -6.14
CA TYR A 640 -0.23 -30.34 -5.28
C TYR A 640 -0.94 -31.67 -5.07
N VAL A 641 -1.85 -31.71 -4.10
CA VAL A 641 -2.71 -32.88 -3.87
C VAL A 641 -4.10 -32.54 -4.39
N SER A 642 -4.67 -33.40 -5.24
CA SER A 642 -6.06 -33.32 -5.70
C SER A 642 -6.69 -34.70 -5.55
N ASP A 643 -7.87 -34.79 -4.94
CA ASP A 643 -8.61 -36.04 -4.72
C ASP A 643 -7.77 -37.15 -4.04
N GLY A 644 -6.87 -36.77 -3.12
CA GLY A 644 -6.00 -37.72 -2.43
C GLY A 644 -4.77 -38.15 -3.23
N LEU A 645 -4.56 -37.61 -4.43
CA LEU A 645 -3.47 -37.96 -5.33
C LEU A 645 -2.46 -36.81 -5.42
N VAL A 646 -1.17 -37.12 -5.28
CA VAL A 646 -0.10 -36.17 -5.55
C VAL A 646 0.04 -36.02 -7.06
N GLN A 647 -0.26 -34.82 -7.54
CA GLN A 647 -0.13 -34.38 -8.92
C GLN A 647 1.02 -33.39 -9.04
N VAL A 648 1.74 -33.46 -10.16
CA VAL A 648 2.80 -32.51 -10.51
C VAL A 648 2.47 -31.91 -11.86
N GLU A 649 2.24 -30.60 -11.88
CA GLU A 649 2.08 -29.79 -13.08
C GLU A 649 3.45 -29.52 -13.69
N ARG A 650 3.72 -30.19 -14.81
CA ARG A 650 4.97 -30.09 -15.57
C ARG A 650 4.71 -29.29 -16.84
N PHE A 651 5.77 -28.86 -17.53
CA PHE A 651 5.67 -28.07 -18.76
C PHE A 651 4.86 -28.75 -19.88
N GLU A 652 4.89 -30.08 -19.95
CA GLU A 652 4.16 -30.88 -20.95
C GLU A 652 2.77 -31.34 -20.48
N GLY A 653 2.37 -31.00 -19.25
CA GLY A 653 1.08 -31.37 -18.65
C GLY A 653 1.21 -31.94 -17.23
N THR A 654 0.07 -32.31 -16.65
CA THR A 654 -0.01 -32.82 -15.27
C THR A 654 0.28 -34.32 -15.21
N SER A 655 1.24 -34.71 -14.36
CA SER A 655 1.56 -36.12 -14.06
C SER A 655 1.10 -36.50 -12.66
N GLN A 656 0.47 -37.67 -12.52
CA GLN A 656 0.10 -38.22 -11.22
C GLN A 656 1.23 -39.13 -10.69
N LEU A 657 1.69 -38.88 -9.47
CA LEU A 657 2.80 -39.63 -8.88
C LEU A 657 2.35 -40.68 -7.87
N GLY A 658 1.21 -40.53 -7.20
CA GLY A 658 0.74 -41.53 -6.24
C GLY A 658 -0.31 -41.00 -5.29
N VAL A 659 -0.70 -41.81 -4.32
CA VAL A 659 -1.68 -41.45 -3.28
C VAL A 659 -0.96 -40.73 -2.15
N TYR A 660 -1.39 -39.51 -1.83
CA TYR A 660 -0.83 -38.74 -0.72
C TYR A 660 -0.91 -39.52 0.60
N THR A 661 0.13 -39.43 1.43
CA THR A 661 0.10 -40.03 2.76
C THR A 661 0.69 -39.09 3.80
N ALA A 662 -0.14 -38.76 4.80
CA ALA A 662 0.29 -37.98 5.95
C ALA A 662 1.14 -38.82 6.94
N ASN A 663 1.21 -40.14 6.77
CA ASN A 663 1.92 -41.05 7.67
C ASN A 663 3.35 -41.35 7.18
N ALA A 664 3.99 -40.38 6.52
CA ALA A 664 5.40 -40.49 6.20
C ALA A 664 6.13 -39.16 6.35
N LEU A 665 7.42 -39.26 6.60
CA LEU A 665 8.35 -38.16 6.81
C LEU A 665 9.52 -38.30 5.84
N ILE A 666 10.09 -37.20 5.40
CA ILE A 666 11.38 -37.16 4.73
C ILE A 666 12.41 -36.43 5.60
N LEU A 667 13.57 -37.05 5.75
CA LEU A 667 14.69 -36.58 6.53
C LEU A 667 15.91 -36.43 5.61
N VAL A 668 16.76 -35.44 5.86
CA VAL A 668 18.08 -35.31 5.23
C VAL A 668 19.17 -35.78 6.19
N ARG A 669 20.08 -36.66 5.72
CA ARG A 669 21.20 -37.16 6.54
C ARG A 669 22.36 -36.15 6.55
N PRO A 670 23.13 -36.05 7.65
CA PRO A 670 24.34 -35.23 7.70
C PRO A 670 25.40 -35.62 6.66
N SER A 671 25.45 -36.90 6.28
CA SER A 671 26.36 -37.45 5.26
C SER A 671 25.97 -37.11 3.82
N GLY A 672 24.83 -36.42 3.61
CA GLY A 672 24.16 -36.31 2.32
C GLY A 672 23.23 -37.51 2.07
N GLY A 673 22.16 -37.27 1.29
CA GLY A 673 21.09 -38.24 1.01
C GLY A 673 19.84 -38.04 1.88
N TYR A 674 18.74 -38.66 1.47
CA TYR A 674 17.43 -38.59 2.09
C TYR A 674 17.02 -39.92 2.72
N VAL A 675 16.18 -39.84 3.75
CA VAL A 675 15.56 -40.99 4.40
C VAL A 675 14.08 -40.71 4.52
N LEU A 676 13.28 -41.57 3.90
CA LEU A 676 11.83 -41.61 4.04
C LEU A 676 11.47 -42.55 5.18
N VAL A 677 10.70 -42.06 6.14
CA VAL A 677 10.25 -42.82 7.31
C VAL A 677 8.73 -42.90 7.28
N GLU A 678 8.19 -44.09 7.11
CA GLU A 678 6.76 -44.35 7.25
C GLU A 678 6.42 -44.59 8.72
N LEU A 679 5.27 -44.08 9.17
CA LEU A 679 4.81 -44.19 10.55
C LEU A 679 3.55 -45.05 10.67
N SER A 680 3.48 -45.84 11.73
CA SER A 680 2.29 -46.53 12.23
C SER A 680 1.59 -45.65 13.28
N GLY A 681 0.46 -45.04 12.90
CA GLY A 681 -0.40 -44.18 13.72
C GLY A 681 -1.73 -43.89 13.01
N PRO A 682 -2.79 -43.41 13.71
CA PRO A 682 -4.08 -43.13 13.08
C PRO A 682 -3.91 -42.12 11.93
N PRO A 683 -4.51 -42.37 10.75
CA PRO A 683 -4.40 -41.47 9.60
C PRO A 683 -5.09 -40.15 9.93
N ASN A 684 -4.32 -39.16 10.37
CA ASN A 684 -4.85 -37.81 10.58
C ASN A 684 -4.82 -37.01 9.28
N ALA A 685 -6.02 -36.56 8.90
CA ALA A 685 -6.40 -35.64 7.83
C ALA A 685 -6.66 -36.23 6.44
N ALA A 686 -7.77 -35.76 5.86
CA ALA A 686 -8.05 -35.78 4.43
C ALA A 686 -6.93 -35.03 3.68
N PRO A 687 -6.68 -35.36 2.40
CA PRO A 687 -5.77 -34.57 1.57
C PRO A 687 -6.11 -33.09 1.64
N PRO A 688 -5.11 -32.19 1.59
CA PRO A 688 -5.38 -30.75 1.63
C PRO A 688 -6.29 -30.38 0.46
N GLU A 689 -7.52 -29.94 0.75
CA GLU A 689 -8.39 -29.33 -0.26
C GLU A 689 -7.90 -27.90 -0.49
N ARG A 690 -7.41 -27.70 -1.71
CA ARG A 690 -6.89 -26.47 -2.30
C ARG A 690 -7.39 -25.17 -1.65
N GLU A 691 -6.55 -24.50 -0.86
CA GLU A 691 -6.64 -23.05 -0.72
C GLU A 691 -6.16 -22.42 -2.04
N GLU A 692 -7.09 -22.11 -2.94
CA GLU A 692 -6.83 -21.17 -4.03
C GLU A 692 -6.62 -19.77 -3.46
N GLY A 693 -5.41 -19.52 -2.97
CA GLY A 693 -5.11 -18.25 -2.32
C GLY A 693 -3.66 -18.16 -1.90
N LEU A 694 -2.77 -17.91 -2.87
CA LEU A 694 -1.53 -17.12 -2.77
C LEU A 694 -0.56 -17.55 -3.89
N ARG A 695 -0.79 -17.02 -5.10
CA ARG A 695 0.33 -16.85 -6.04
C ARG A 695 1.17 -15.67 -5.54
N VAL A 696 2.19 -15.95 -4.73
CA VAL A 696 3.29 -15.01 -4.53
C VAL A 696 4.18 -15.11 -5.76
N ARG A 697 4.32 -13.99 -6.48
CA ARG A 697 5.28 -13.80 -7.57
C ARG A 697 6.70 -14.03 -7.04
N GLY A 698 7.27 -15.20 -7.30
CA GLY A 698 8.68 -15.50 -7.09
C GLY A 698 9.24 -16.20 -8.31
N ALA A 699 9.93 -15.42 -9.17
CA ALA A 699 10.73 -15.86 -10.33
C ALA A 699 10.03 -16.84 -11.29
N MET A 700 9.10 -16.34 -12.11
CA MET A 700 8.62 -17.07 -13.28
C MET A 700 9.77 -17.33 -14.27
N GLY A 701 10.20 -18.57 -14.48
CA GLY A 701 10.47 -19.06 -15.83
C GLY A 701 9.21 -18.79 -16.64
N GLU A 702 9.32 -17.79 -17.49
CA GLU A 702 8.17 -17.11 -18.08
C GLU A 702 7.38 -18.10 -18.97
N THR A 703 6.07 -18.24 -18.72
CA THR A 703 5.19 -18.99 -19.61
C THR A 703 5.20 -18.35 -21.00
N SER A 704 5.04 -19.13 -22.08
CA SER A 704 4.96 -18.60 -23.45
C SER A 704 3.95 -17.45 -23.59
N GLU A 705 2.85 -17.51 -22.83
CA GLU A 705 1.83 -16.45 -22.79
C GLU A 705 2.30 -15.19 -22.04
N ALA A 706 2.93 -15.32 -20.86
CA ALA A 706 3.48 -14.18 -20.14
C ALA A 706 4.62 -13.50 -20.91
N LEU A 707 5.50 -14.30 -21.54
CA LEU A 707 6.50 -13.82 -22.50
C LEU A 707 5.84 -13.09 -23.67
N SER A 708 4.78 -13.65 -24.24
CA SER A 708 4.09 -13.02 -25.37
C SER A 708 3.47 -11.67 -24.99
N PHE A 709 2.83 -11.57 -23.83
CA PHE A 709 2.22 -10.34 -23.31
C PHE A 709 3.24 -9.23 -23.07
N LEU A 710 4.43 -9.58 -22.58
CA LEU A 710 5.52 -8.61 -22.41
C LEU A 710 6.23 -8.29 -23.72
N ARG A 711 6.42 -9.28 -24.60
CA ARG A 711 7.16 -9.17 -25.86
C ARG A 711 6.48 -8.25 -26.88
N PHE A 712 5.15 -8.22 -26.91
CA PHE A 712 4.42 -7.39 -27.88
C PHE A 712 4.24 -5.93 -27.44
N GLN A 713 4.59 -5.59 -26.20
CA GLN A 713 4.58 -4.21 -25.71
C GLN A 713 5.81 -3.42 -26.18
N ASP A 714 5.68 -2.10 -26.29
CA ASP A 714 6.79 -1.24 -26.68
C ASP A 714 7.75 -0.95 -25.50
N ARG A 715 7.24 -0.95 -24.26
CA ARG A 715 7.98 -0.83 -22.98
C ARG A 715 9.12 0.21 -22.97
N LEU A 716 8.88 1.43 -23.48
CA LEU A 716 9.90 2.49 -23.45
C LEU A 716 10.19 2.95 -22.01
N LEU A 717 9.13 3.24 -21.26
CA LEU A 717 9.18 3.76 -19.91
C LEU A 717 9.33 2.64 -18.87
N LEU A 718 8.56 1.56 -19.01
CA LEU A 718 8.62 0.35 -18.18
C LEU A 718 9.81 -0.57 -18.53
N GLY A 719 10.55 -0.27 -19.60
CA GLY A 719 11.82 -0.93 -19.93
C GLY A 719 13.05 -0.07 -19.62
N PHE A 720 12.89 1.25 -19.47
CA PHE A 720 13.99 2.14 -19.14
C PHE A 720 14.56 1.86 -17.75
N ALA A 721 15.88 1.72 -17.61
CA ALA A 721 16.52 1.43 -16.32
C ALA A 721 15.86 0.23 -15.58
N ALA A 722 15.30 -0.72 -16.33
CA ALA A 722 14.69 -1.94 -15.81
C ALA A 722 15.78 -3.00 -15.64
N GLY A 723 16.65 -2.84 -14.65
CA GLY A 723 17.69 -3.84 -14.37
C GLY A 723 17.13 -5.17 -13.90
N ASN A 724 17.97 -6.20 -13.86
CA ASN A 724 17.69 -7.49 -13.21
C ASN A 724 17.69 -7.40 -11.65
N GLY A 725 17.57 -6.19 -11.10
CA GLY A 725 17.64 -5.92 -9.68
C GLY A 725 16.52 -6.65 -8.94
N LYS A 726 16.84 -7.29 -7.81
CA LYS A 726 15.87 -8.02 -7.00
C LYS A 726 14.93 -7.08 -6.24
N HIS A 727 15.30 -5.80 -6.09
CA HIS A 727 14.62 -4.83 -5.22
C HIS A 727 14.30 -3.52 -5.97
N PRO A 728 13.04 -3.30 -6.41
CA PRO A 728 12.64 -2.12 -7.18
C PRO A 728 12.91 -0.76 -6.52
N GLU A 729 12.91 -0.72 -5.18
CA GLU A 729 13.18 0.47 -4.36
C GLU A 729 14.67 0.68 -4.02
N SER A 730 15.59 -0.11 -4.59
CA SER A 730 17.04 0.01 -4.35
C SER A 730 17.66 1.11 -5.21
N VAL A 731 18.27 2.10 -4.55
CA VAL A 731 19.04 3.16 -5.21
C VAL A 731 20.25 2.59 -5.93
N ASP A 732 20.90 1.57 -5.37
CA ASP A 732 22.11 0.97 -5.94
C ASP A 732 21.76 0.16 -7.20
N ASP A 733 20.63 -0.55 -7.21
CA ASP A 733 20.14 -1.28 -8.39
C ASP A 733 19.79 -0.28 -9.51
N TYR A 734 19.17 0.85 -9.17
CA TYR A 734 18.85 1.91 -10.13
C TYR A 734 20.11 2.57 -10.71
N LEU A 735 21.11 2.88 -9.86
CA LEU A 735 22.40 3.42 -10.29
C LEU A 735 23.15 2.44 -11.22
N ALA A 736 23.13 1.15 -10.92
CA ALA A 736 23.82 0.12 -11.69
C ALA A 736 23.37 0.02 -13.17
N VAL A 737 22.14 0.47 -13.45
CA VAL A 737 21.57 0.52 -14.81
C VAL A 737 21.48 1.92 -15.41
N GLY A 738 22.25 2.87 -14.87
CA GLY A 738 22.36 4.23 -15.40
C GLY A 738 21.33 5.22 -14.86
N GLY A 739 20.61 4.88 -13.80
CA GLY A 739 19.77 5.80 -13.06
C GLY A 739 20.55 6.99 -12.48
N TYR A 740 19.90 8.14 -12.32
CA TYR A 740 20.53 9.44 -12.00
C TYR A 740 21.53 9.98 -13.03
N GLY A 741 21.81 9.23 -14.11
CA GLY A 741 22.66 9.68 -15.21
C GLY A 741 22.10 10.91 -15.95
N ALA A 742 20.77 11.08 -15.99
CA ALA A 742 20.18 12.27 -16.61
C ALA A 742 20.49 13.53 -15.80
N VAL A 743 20.41 13.44 -14.47
CA VAL A 743 20.76 14.55 -13.56
C VAL A 743 22.23 14.89 -13.68
N ARG A 744 23.12 13.88 -13.65
CA ARG A 744 24.57 14.09 -13.81
C ARG A 744 24.90 14.82 -15.11
N LYS A 745 24.26 14.43 -16.22
CA LYS A 745 24.40 15.07 -17.52
C LYS A 745 24.00 16.54 -17.52
N ILE A 746 22.82 16.89 -16.98
CA ILE A 746 22.36 18.30 -16.98
C ILE A 746 23.17 19.17 -16.02
N LEU A 747 23.72 18.58 -14.95
CA LEU A 747 24.57 19.30 -14.00
C LEU A 747 26.05 19.37 -14.44
N GLY A 748 26.42 18.76 -15.56
CA GLY A 748 27.80 18.76 -16.06
C GLY A 748 28.76 17.91 -15.24
N LEU A 749 28.27 16.99 -14.41
CA LEU A 749 29.08 16.16 -13.51
C LEU A 749 29.90 15.08 -14.24
N ASP A 750 29.68 14.93 -15.54
CA ASP A 750 30.40 14.01 -16.42
C ASP A 750 31.46 14.74 -17.28
N GLY A 751 31.80 16.00 -16.93
CA GLY A 751 32.86 16.79 -17.59
C GLY A 751 32.40 17.71 -18.73
N ALA A 752 31.10 17.68 -19.08
CA ALA A 752 30.47 18.62 -20.00
C ALA A 752 29.97 19.89 -19.26
N PRO A 753 29.77 21.02 -19.94
CA PRO A 753 29.15 22.20 -19.31
C PRO A 753 27.72 21.90 -18.80
N PRO A 754 27.34 22.43 -17.63
CA PRO A 754 25.97 22.29 -17.12
C PRO A 754 24.98 22.95 -18.08
N TRP A 755 23.80 22.35 -18.20
CA TRP A 755 22.72 22.89 -19.02
C TRP A 755 22.05 24.05 -18.31
N SER A 756 21.69 25.09 -19.07
CA SER A 756 20.85 26.15 -18.51
C SER A 756 19.42 25.64 -18.27
N PRO A 757 18.67 26.22 -17.32
CA PRO A 757 17.26 25.89 -17.12
C PRO A 757 16.42 25.98 -18.41
N GLU A 758 16.68 26.98 -19.26
CA GLU A 758 16.04 27.16 -20.57
C GLU A 758 16.36 26.00 -21.52
N ALA A 759 17.59 25.49 -21.51
CA ALA A 759 17.99 24.37 -22.34
C ALA A 759 17.24 23.09 -21.93
N ILE A 760 17.06 22.85 -20.64
CA ILE A 760 16.28 21.72 -20.12
C ILE A 760 14.81 21.85 -20.56
N VAL A 761 14.19 23.02 -20.35
CA VAL A 761 12.79 23.27 -20.78
C VAL A 761 12.62 23.10 -22.30
N ARG A 762 13.59 23.58 -23.08
CA ARG A 762 13.59 23.40 -24.54
C ARG A 762 13.68 21.93 -24.94
N GLU A 763 14.51 21.14 -24.26
CA GLU A 763 14.59 19.69 -24.51
C GLU A 763 13.25 19.00 -24.26
N ILE A 764 12.58 19.30 -23.13
CA ILE A 764 11.25 18.75 -22.83
C ILE A 764 10.19 19.22 -23.83
N THR A 765 10.29 20.47 -24.30
CA THR A 765 9.39 21.02 -25.33
C THR A 765 9.59 20.31 -26.67
N ASN A 766 10.83 20.14 -27.11
CA ASN A 766 11.19 19.47 -28.35
C ASN A 766 10.81 17.98 -28.34
N ALA A 767 10.76 17.36 -27.15
CA ALA A 767 10.29 15.98 -26.97
C ALA A 767 8.78 15.84 -27.19
N LYS A 768 8.03 16.95 -27.30
CA LYS A 768 6.56 16.96 -27.44
C LYS A 768 5.87 16.16 -26.32
N LEU A 769 6.43 16.22 -25.10
CA LEU A 769 5.83 15.58 -23.93
C LEU A 769 4.53 16.30 -23.56
N ARG A 770 3.43 15.54 -23.49
CA ARG A 770 2.13 15.99 -22.99
C ARG A 770 1.88 15.33 -21.62
N GLY A 771 1.21 16.04 -20.72
CA GLY A 771 0.90 15.55 -19.38
C GLY A 771 0.09 14.25 -19.43
N ARG A 772 0.52 13.25 -18.65
CA ARG A 772 -0.02 11.88 -18.67
C ARG A 772 -1.22 11.64 -17.75
N GLY A 773 -1.56 12.59 -16.90
CA GLY A 773 -2.76 12.54 -16.04
C GLY A 773 -4.08 12.87 -16.75
N GLY A 774 -4.22 12.59 -18.05
CA GLY A 774 -5.47 12.73 -18.80
C GLY A 774 -5.64 13.98 -19.67
N ALA A 775 -5.40 15.18 -19.13
CA ALA A 775 -5.68 16.42 -19.87
C ALA A 775 -4.75 16.69 -21.08
N GLY A 776 -3.63 15.96 -21.21
CA GLY A 776 -2.73 16.10 -22.36
C GLY A 776 -2.09 17.48 -22.52
N PHE A 777 -1.97 18.31 -21.48
CA PHE A 777 -1.39 19.66 -21.65
C PHE A 777 0.13 19.59 -21.99
N PRO A 778 0.67 20.41 -22.91
CA PRO A 778 2.09 20.40 -23.25
C PRO A 778 3.01 20.70 -22.05
N THR A 779 3.82 19.74 -21.63
CA THR A 779 4.65 19.82 -20.41
C THR A 779 5.69 20.92 -20.51
N GLY A 780 6.36 21.06 -21.66
CA GLY A 780 7.36 22.11 -21.89
C GLY A 780 6.80 23.53 -21.72
N ARG A 781 5.56 23.79 -22.19
CA ARG A 781 4.87 25.07 -22.01
C ARG A 781 4.58 25.36 -20.53
N LYS A 782 4.18 24.33 -19.79
CA LYS A 782 3.92 24.43 -18.34
C LYS A 782 5.20 24.76 -17.57
N TRP A 783 6.30 24.09 -17.91
CA TRP A 783 7.61 24.31 -17.30
C TRP A 783 8.16 25.70 -17.63
N GLU A 784 8.01 26.16 -18.87
CA GLU A 784 8.41 27.52 -19.25
C GLU A 784 7.62 28.59 -18.48
N GLY A 785 6.31 28.39 -18.31
CA GLY A 785 5.48 29.26 -17.48
C GLY A 785 5.92 29.30 -16.03
N MET A 786 6.32 28.15 -15.47
CA MET A 786 6.85 28.06 -14.10
C MET A 786 8.26 28.67 -13.96
N ARG A 787 9.14 28.46 -14.93
CA ARG A 787 10.49 29.04 -14.96
C ARG A 787 10.41 30.57 -14.94
N LYS A 788 9.54 31.15 -15.76
CA LYS A 788 9.27 32.59 -15.84
C LYS A 788 8.47 33.16 -14.67
N ALA A 789 7.83 32.31 -13.86
CA ALA A 789 7.03 32.79 -12.74
C ALA A 789 7.87 33.53 -11.70
N VAL A 790 7.39 34.70 -11.30
CA VAL A 790 7.93 35.49 -10.19
C VAL A 790 7.19 35.09 -8.92
N CYS A 791 7.92 34.73 -7.87
CA CYS A 791 7.32 34.45 -6.56
C CYS A 791 6.98 35.76 -5.86
N THR A 792 5.69 36.11 -5.89
CA THR A 792 5.13 37.24 -5.12
C THR A 792 4.69 36.73 -3.76
N VAL A 793 5.26 37.31 -2.69
CA VAL A 793 4.89 37.05 -1.31
C VAL A 793 4.00 38.20 -0.83
N LEU A 794 2.84 37.88 -0.27
CA LEU A 794 1.91 38.85 0.31
C LEU A 794 2.05 38.87 1.84
N ASP A 795 1.68 39.99 2.47
CA ASP A 795 1.70 40.13 3.94
C ASP A 795 0.83 39.09 4.65
N LYS A 796 -0.21 38.59 3.97
CA LYS A 796 -1.11 37.53 4.48
C LYS A 796 -0.59 36.11 4.31
N ASP A 797 0.53 35.91 3.61
CA ASP A 797 1.09 34.58 3.39
C ASP A 797 1.82 34.13 4.66
N GLU A 798 1.54 32.92 5.14
CA GLU A 798 2.12 32.43 6.40
C GLU A 798 3.65 32.25 6.26
N ASN A 799 4.10 31.69 5.13
CA ASN A 799 5.53 31.63 4.79
C ASN A 799 5.95 32.86 3.98
N GLN A 800 7.01 33.55 4.41
CA GLN A 800 7.53 34.76 3.77
C GLN A 800 8.66 34.50 2.76
N ASP A 801 9.07 33.24 2.55
CA ASP A 801 10.19 32.91 1.66
C ASP A 801 9.82 33.00 0.19
N ARG A 802 10.80 33.35 -0.65
CA ARG A 802 10.65 33.40 -2.12
C ARG A 802 11.03 32.07 -2.75
N ILE A 803 10.18 31.07 -2.54
CA ILE A 803 10.40 29.71 -3.02
C ILE A 803 9.42 29.30 -4.13
N LYS A 804 9.83 28.32 -4.94
CA LYS A 804 8.99 27.63 -5.91
C LYS A 804 8.85 26.17 -5.51
N LEU A 805 7.67 25.61 -5.76
CA LEU A 805 7.29 24.27 -5.32
C LEU A 805 7.01 23.34 -6.51
N ILE A 806 7.18 22.04 -6.31
CA ILE A 806 6.78 20.99 -7.23
C ILE A 806 5.77 20.07 -6.56
N VAL A 807 4.75 19.63 -7.28
CA VAL A 807 3.81 18.60 -6.82
C VAL A 807 3.73 17.50 -7.87
N ALA A 808 4.04 16.27 -7.44
CA ALA A 808 3.71 15.06 -8.17
C ALA A 808 2.34 14.55 -7.73
N ASN A 809 1.41 14.52 -8.67
CA ASN A 809 0.08 13.97 -8.47
C ASN A 809 0.10 12.45 -8.70
N GLY A 810 0.07 11.70 -7.61
CA GLY A 810 -0.14 10.24 -7.56
C GLY A 810 -1.51 9.86 -6.96
N ASP A 811 -2.48 10.77 -6.98
CA ASP A 811 -3.88 10.48 -6.66
C ASP A 811 -4.56 9.84 -7.87
N GLU A 812 -4.16 8.61 -8.15
CA GLU A 812 -4.72 7.81 -9.24
C GLU A 812 -6.11 7.27 -8.83
N GLY A 813 -7.08 8.18 -8.82
CA GLY A 813 -8.42 7.92 -8.35
C GLY A 813 -9.31 7.17 -9.36
N ASP A 814 -8.96 7.17 -10.65
CA ASP A 814 -9.80 6.58 -11.70
C ASP A 814 -9.97 5.06 -11.48
N PRO A 815 -11.21 4.55 -11.36
CA PRO A 815 -11.50 3.13 -11.43
C PRO A 815 -10.83 2.43 -12.62
N GLY A 816 -10.07 1.38 -12.34
CA GLY A 816 -9.26 0.70 -13.34
C GLY A 816 -7.83 1.25 -13.47
N ALA A 817 -7.57 2.47 -13.00
CA ALA A 817 -6.27 3.12 -12.80
C ALA A 817 -5.27 2.32 -11.94
N PHE A 818 -4.07 1.96 -12.42
CA PHE A 818 -2.98 1.50 -11.55
C PHE A 818 -1.55 1.67 -12.11
N MET A 819 -1.38 2.51 -13.13
CA MET A 819 -0.07 2.79 -13.74
C MET A 819 0.82 3.65 -12.84
N ASP A 820 0.25 4.68 -12.20
CA ASP A 820 1.01 5.57 -11.33
C ASP A 820 1.44 4.81 -10.07
N ARG A 821 0.54 3.99 -9.51
CA ARG A 821 0.89 3.06 -8.42
C ARG A 821 2.10 2.22 -8.79
N THR A 822 2.09 1.60 -9.96
CA THR A 822 3.19 0.74 -10.40
C THR A 822 4.49 1.53 -10.56
N LEU A 823 4.46 2.75 -11.09
CA LEU A 823 5.66 3.59 -11.18
C LEU A 823 6.19 3.99 -9.79
N ILE A 824 5.31 4.33 -8.84
CA ILE A 824 5.71 4.63 -7.46
C ILE A 824 6.30 3.39 -6.78
N GLN A 825 5.67 2.23 -6.95
CA GLN A 825 6.01 1.00 -6.26
C GLN A 825 7.25 0.33 -6.85
N GLU A 826 7.36 0.28 -8.18
CA GLU A 826 8.41 -0.45 -8.88
C GLU A 826 9.54 0.45 -9.39
N ARG A 827 9.32 1.77 -9.48
CA ARG A 827 10.30 2.72 -10.06
C ARG A 827 10.37 4.05 -9.31
N PRO A 828 10.40 4.06 -7.96
CA PRO A 828 10.34 5.31 -7.21
C PRO A 828 11.53 6.24 -7.52
N HIS A 829 12.74 5.71 -7.70
CA HIS A 829 13.92 6.52 -8.02
C HIS A 829 13.84 7.22 -9.40
N GLN A 830 13.19 6.59 -10.39
CA GLN A 830 12.97 7.20 -11.70
C GLN A 830 12.02 8.40 -11.61
N VAL A 831 10.98 8.29 -10.79
CA VAL A 831 10.06 9.41 -10.50
C VAL A 831 10.82 10.55 -9.80
N LEU A 832 11.61 10.22 -8.78
CA LEU A 832 12.42 11.21 -8.04
C LEU A 832 13.45 11.90 -8.94
N GLU A 833 14.13 11.17 -9.82
CA GLU A 833 15.06 11.74 -10.80
C GLU A 833 14.36 12.75 -11.72
N GLY A 834 13.16 12.41 -12.21
CA GLY A 834 12.35 13.32 -13.01
C GLY A 834 11.96 14.60 -12.26
N MET A 835 11.61 14.49 -10.97
CA MET A 835 11.32 15.64 -10.11
C MET A 835 12.54 16.52 -9.86
N ILE A 836 13.73 15.93 -9.67
CA ILE A 836 14.99 16.68 -9.51
C ILE A 836 15.30 17.48 -10.79
N ILE A 837 15.17 16.86 -11.96
CA ILE A 837 15.39 17.55 -13.25
C ILE A 837 14.41 18.72 -13.42
N ALA A 838 13.14 18.51 -13.07
CA ALA A 838 12.13 19.57 -13.09
C ALA A 838 12.48 20.70 -12.12
N ALA A 839 12.98 20.38 -10.93
CA ALA A 839 13.41 21.35 -9.93
C ALA A 839 14.55 22.24 -10.44
N VAL A 840 15.56 21.64 -11.07
CA VAL A 840 16.66 22.37 -11.72
C VAL A 840 16.13 23.25 -12.85
N ALA A 841 15.20 22.74 -13.67
CA ALA A 841 14.65 23.46 -14.83
C ALA A 841 13.80 24.69 -14.46
N VAL A 842 13.12 24.68 -13.31
CA VAL A 842 12.20 25.77 -12.91
C VAL A 842 12.69 26.59 -11.71
N GLY A 843 13.78 26.17 -11.06
CA GLY A 843 14.32 26.78 -9.85
C GLY A 843 13.47 26.51 -8.62
N ALA A 844 12.99 25.28 -8.45
CA ALA A 844 12.24 24.86 -7.26
C ALA A 844 13.15 24.21 -6.22
N SER A 845 12.87 24.44 -4.95
CA SER A 845 13.67 23.91 -3.83
C SER A 845 12.98 22.83 -3.03
N TYR A 846 11.70 22.58 -3.33
CA TYR A 846 10.89 21.65 -2.58
C TYR A 846 9.81 20.99 -3.43
N GLY A 847 9.55 19.70 -3.16
CA GLY A 847 8.56 18.88 -3.83
C GLY A 847 7.62 18.17 -2.87
N VAL A 848 6.39 17.94 -3.30
CA VAL A 848 5.42 17.06 -2.61
C VAL A 848 5.00 15.96 -3.58
N ILE A 849 5.00 14.71 -3.13
CA ILE A 849 4.33 13.62 -3.84
C ILE A 849 3.04 13.34 -3.08
N TYR A 850 1.90 13.70 -3.68
CA TYR A 850 0.60 13.42 -3.11
C TYR A 850 0.14 12.04 -3.59
N VAL A 851 -0.05 11.10 -2.67
CA VAL A 851 -0.38 9.71 -2.95
C VAL A 851 -1.63 9.33 -2.18
N ARG A 852 -2.57 8.66 -2.83
CA ARG A 852 -3.79 8.17 -2.18
C ARG A 852 -3.48 7.12 -1.10
N LYS A 853 -4.19 7.15 0.03
CA LYS A 853 -3.92 6.25 1.17
C LYS A 853 -4.16 4.78 0.85
N GLU A 854 -4.92 4.43 -0.18
CA GLU A 854 -5.11 3.04 -0.62
C GLU A 854 -3.82 2.36 -1.11
N TYR A 855 -2.77 3.13 -1.39
CA TYR A 855 -1.48 2.65 -1.91
C TYR A 855 -0.39 2.52 -0.83
N GLU A 856 -0.74 1.99 0.35
CA GLU A 856 0.15 1.88 1.53
C GLU A 856 1.51 1.24 1.20
N ASP A 857 1.51 0.14 0.42
CA ASP A 857 2.74 -0.53 -0.01
C ASP A 857 3.61 0.32 -0.95
N ALA A 858 2.98 1.05 -1.87
CA ALA A 858 3.70 1.93 -2.79
C ALA A 858 4.32 3.11 -2.03
N VAL A 859 3.58 3.66 -1.05
CA VAL A 859 4.07 4.72 -0.15
C VAL A 859 5.27 4.23 0.64
N ARG A 860 5.21 3.04 1.26
CA ARG A 860 6.33 2.47 2.02
C ARG A 860 7.60 2.33 1.18
N ARG A 861 7.48 1.88 -0.09
CA ARG A 861 8.62 1.79 -1.02
C ARG A 861 9.13 3.17 -1.43
N LEU A 862 8.23 4.12 -1.68
CA LEU A 862 8.59 5.49 -2.02
C LEU A 862 9.30 6.20 -0.86
N GLU A 863 8.81 6.03 0.38
CA GLU A 863 9.47 6.51 1.59
C GLU A 863 10.90 5.97 1.68
N ASN A 864 11.07 4.67 1.41
CA ASN A 864 12.39 4.06 1.40
C ASN A 864 13.30 4.62 0.28
N ALA A 865 12.77 4.88 -0.91
CA ALA A 865 13.54 5.44 -2.01
C ALA A 865 13.93 6.91 -1.78
N ILE A 866 12.99 7.75 -1.29
CA ILE A 866 13.27 9.13 -0.88
C ILE A 866 14.37 9.13 0.16
N PHE A 867 14.25 8.24 1.14
CA PHE A 867 15.24 8.07 2.19
C PHE A 867 16.63 7.73 1.63
N GLN A 868 16.74 6.71 0.79
CA GLN A 868 18.01 6.32 0.17
C GLN A 868 18.61 7.44 -0.69
N ALA A 869 17.78 8.17 -1.44
CA ALA A 869 18.20 9.32 -2.24
C ALA A 869 18.78 10.44 -1.36
N ARG A 870 18.17 10.73 -0.20
CA ARG A 870 18.72 11.68 0.79
C ARG A 870 20.07 11.23 1.32
N ARG A 871 20.21 9.95 1.70
CA ARG A 871 21.48 9.38 2.20
C ARG A 871 22.61 9.47 1.17
N LYS A 872 22.31 9.33 -0.12
CA LYS A 872 23.29 9.48 -1.21
C LYS A 872 23.54 10.94 -1.61
N GLY A 873 22.88 11.91 -0.96
CA GLY A 873 22.99 13.34 -1.30
C GLY A 873 22.29 13.73 -2.61
N PHE A 874 21.33 12.94 -3.09
CA PHE A 874 20.53 13.26 -4.29
C PHE A 874 19.32 14.14 -3.98
N LEU A 875 18.91 14.19 -2.71
CA LEU A 875 17.89 15.08 -2.17
C LEU A 875 18.43 15.78 -0.91
N GLY A 876 17.93 16.97 -0.61
CA GLY A 876 18.32 17.79 0.53
C GLY A 876 19.08 19.06 0.14
N ARG A 877 20.15 19.37 0.89
CA ARG A 877 21.07 20.49 0.57
C ARG A 877 22.19 20.00 -0.35
N ASN A 878 22.75 20.92 -1.12
CA ASN A 878 23.87 20.70 -2.05
C ASN A 878 23.75 19.38 -2.82
N ILE A 879 22.61 19.16 -3.48
CA ILE A 879 22.35 17.87 -4.13
C ILE A 879 23.43 17.56 -5.16
N PHE A 880 23.86 16.30 -5.21
CA PHE A 880 25.00 15.85 -6.03
C PHE A 880 26.33 16.59 -5.73
N GLY A 881 26.46 17.18 -4.54
CA GLY A 881 27.64 17.95 -4.14
C GLY A 881 27.72 19.35 -4.77
N VAL A 882 26.67 19.81 -5.45
CA VAL A 882 26.64 21.15 -6.08
C VAL A 882 26.22 22.19 -5.07
N GLU A 883 27.12 23.11 -4.74
CA GLU A 883 26.86 24.18 -3.76
C GLU A 883 25.69 25.08 -4.18
N GLY A 884 24.79 25.37 -3.25
CA GLY A 884 23.62 26.23 -3.47
C GLY A 884 22.46 25.56 -4.22
N LEU A 885 22.63 24.34 -4.73
CA LEU A 885 21.55 23.58 -5.35
C LEU A 885 20.82 22.74 -4.29
N HIS A 886 19.56 23.07 -4.03
CA HIS A 886 18.75 22.42 -2.99
C HIS A 886 17.45 21.91 -3.58
N PHE A 887 17.09 20.67 -3.28
CA PHE A 887 15.78 20.11 -3.58
C PHE A 887 15.50 18.93 -2.66
N ASP A 888 14.40 18.97 -1.91
CA ASP A 888 13.92 17.84 -1.09
C ASP A 888 12.44 17.58 -1.38
N VAL A 889 11.97 16.37 -1.06
CA VAL A 889 10.64 15.90 -1.38
C VAL A 889 9.99 15.26 -0.16
N ASP A 890 8.72 15.55 0.14
CA ASP A 890 7.93 14.78 1.11
C ASP A 890 6.72 14.11 0.47
N ILE A 891 6.16 13.11 1.14
CA ILE A 891 4.93 12.43 0.75
C ILE A 891 3.76 13.04 1.52
N ARG A 892 2.64 13.25 0.84
CA ARG A 892 1.36 13.60 1.47
C ARG A 892 0.34 12.53 1.12
N LEU A 893 -0.21 11.91 2.16
CA LEU A 893 -1.26 10.92 2.00
C LEU A 893 -2.60 11.63 1.75
N GLY A 894 -3.35 11.14 0.77
CA GLY A 894 -4.75 11.48 0.59
C GLY A 894 -5.64 10.69 1.55
N ALA A 895 -6.94 11.04 1.60
CA ALA A 895 -7.90 10.41 2.50
C ALA A 895 -9.18 9.94 1.77
N GLY A 896 -9.04 9.46 0.54
CA GLY A 896 -10.14 8.87 -0.25
C GLY A 896 -11.13 9.91 -0.77
N ALA A 897 -10.63 10.92 -1.50
CA ALA A 897 -11.47 11.88 -2.23
C ALA A 897 -10.96 11.98 -3.66
N PHE A 898 -11.72 11.46 -4.65
CA PHE A 898 -11.28 11.45 -6.05
C PHE A 898 -11.02 12.86 -6.60
N VAL A 899 -11.84 13.82 -6.18
CA VAL A 899 -11.69 15.23 -6.58
C VAL A 899 -10.32 15.80 -6.19
N ALA A 900 -9.62 15.21 -5.20
CA ALA A 900 -8.27 15.62 -4.83
C ALA A 900 -7.27 15.48 -5.99
N GLY A 901 -7.54 14.68 -7.01
CA GLY A 901 -6.73 14.63 -8.24
C GLY A 901 -6.80 15.90 -9.10
N GLU A 902 -7.77 16.80 -8.86
CA GLU A 902 -7.90 18.08 -9.55
C GLU A 902 -6.80 19.08 -9.10
N LYS A 903 -6.31 19.91 -10.03
CA LYS A 903 -5.14 20.76 -9.83
C LYS A 903 -5.20 21.73 -8.63
N ARG A 904 -6.38 22.16 -8.19
CA ARG A 904 -6.58 23.04 -7.02
C ARG A 904 -6.95 22.25 -5.79
N ALA A 905 -7.82 21.25 -5.96
CA ALA A 905 -8.23 20.37 -4.87
C ALA A 905 -7.01 19.68 -4.23
N ILE A 906 -6.04 19.21 -5.03
CA ILE A 906 -4.79 18.61 -4.52
C ILE A 906 -4.00 19.58 -3.62
N MET A 907 -3.93 20.86 -3.99
CA MET A 907 -3.17 21.86 -3.24
C MET A 907 -3.85 22.13 -1.90
N ARG A 908 -5.17 22.26 -1.90
CA ARG A 908 -5.97 22.41 -0.68
C ARG A 908 -5.88 21.19 0.22
N ALA A 909 -5.88 19.99 -0.36
CA ALA A 909 -5.70 18.75 0.39
C ALA A 909 -4.33 18.71 1.10
N ILE A 910 -3.26 19.08 0.38
CA ILE A 910 -1.91 19.22 0.97
C ILE A 910 -1.89 20.28 2.07
N GLU A 911 -2.64 21.38 1.91
CA GLU A 911 -2.78 22.48 2.86
C GLU A 911 -3.60 22.14 4.13
N GLY A 912 -4.21 20.96 4.19
CA GLY A 912 -5.10 20.60 5.30
C GLY A 912 -6.48 21.23 5.22
N GLN A 913 -6.95 21.50 4.00
CA GLN A 913 -8.30 21.97 3.70
C GLN A 913 -9.10 20.89 2.97
N ALA A 914 -10.42 21.09 2.90
CA ALA A 914 -11.30 20.28 2.06
C ALA A 914 -10.81 20.31 0.59
N ALA A 915 -10.73 19.13 -0.02
CA ALA A 915 -10.31 18.92 -1.41
C ALA A 915 -11.35 19.47 -2.39
N GLU A 916 -11.38 20.79 -2.55
CA GLU A 916 -12.39 21.47 -3.36
C GLU A 916 -11.73 22.32 -4.45
N PRO A 917 -12.24 22.33 -5.69
CA PRO A 917 -11.79 23.29 -6.68
C PRO A 917 -11.97 24.74 -6.19
N THR A 918 -11.05 25.65 -6.58
CA THR A 918 -11.17 27.07 -6.24
C THR A 918 -11.57 27.87 -7.47
N LEU A 919 -12.74 28.51 -7.40
CA LEU A 919 -13.27 29.36 -8.48
C LEU A 919 -12.38 30.58 -8.72
N ASN A 920 -12.16 30.93 -9.98
CA ASN A 920 -11.40 32.12 -10.41
C ASN A 920 -9.99 32.25 -9.80
N ALA A 921 -9.38 31.14 -9.35
CA ALA A 921 -8.07 31.17 -8.74
C ALA A 921 -6.97 31.49 -9.79
N PRO A 922 -6.03 32.42 -9.50
CA PRO A 922 -4.92 32.75 -10.40
C PRO A 922 -4.04 31.54 -10.63
N SER A 923 -3.54 31.31 -11.84
CA SER A 923 -2.76 30.11 -12.24
C SER A 923 -1.86 29.59 -11.12
N ASN A 924 -1.80 28.27 -10.92
CA ASN A 924 -0.92 27.68 -9.90
C ASN A 924 0.56 27.98 -10.13
N THR A 925 0.96 28.33 -11.36
CA THR A 925 2.32 28.82 -11.66
C THR A 925 2.56 30.22 -11.09
N GLN A 926 1.53 30.99 -10.74
CA GLN A 926 1.63 32.29 -10.08
C GLN A 926 1.37 32.17 -8.57
N ARG A 927 0.23 31.59 -8.19
CA ARG A 927 -0.11 31.24 -6.80
C ARG A 927 -0.78 29.88 -6.76
N GLY A 928 -0.01 28.88 -6.32
CA GLY A 928 -0.45 27.51 -6.09
C GLY A 928 -0.42 27.19 -4.60
N LEU A 929 0.28 26.10 -4.26
CA LEU A 929 0.40 25.57 -2.91
C LEU A 929 1.03 26.60 -1.96
N TRP A 930 0.37 26.86 -0.83
CA TRP A 930 0.76 27.85 0.19
C TRP A 930 1.00 29.26 -0.37
N GLY A 931 0.27 29.60 -1.44
CA GLY A 931 0.42 30.89 -2.12
C GLY A 931 1.69 31.00 -2.98
N LYS A 932 2.49 29.94 -3.13
CA LYS A 932 3.74 29.95 -3.90
C LYS A 932 3.52 29.44 -5.33
N PRO A 933 4.30 29.93 -6.32
CA PRO A 933 4.38 29.30 -7.62
C PRO A 933 4.62 27.79 -7.49
N THR A 934 3.76 26.98 -8.09
CA THR A 934 3.76 25.53 -7.93
C THR A 934 3.65 24.81 -9.27
N LEU A 935 4.63 23.97 -9.60
CA LEU A 935 4.59 23.08 -10.75
C LEU A 935 3.91 21.76 -10.39
N LEU A 936 2.69 21.56 -10.87
CA LEU A 936 1.97 20.28 -10.72
C LEU A 936 2.20 19.40 -11.97
N ASN A 937 2.68 18.17 -11.83
CA ASN A 937 2.65 17.17 -12.90
C ASN A 937 2.24 15.81 -12.35
N ASN A 938 1.73 14.93 -13.21
CA ASN A 938 1.40 13.54 -12.85
C ASN A 938 2.69 12.68 -12.74
N VAL A 939 2.65 11.60 -11.96
CA VAL A 939 3.80 10.70 -11.73
C VAL A 939 4.41 10.16 -13.02
N GLU A 940 3.60 9.59 -13.94
CA GLU A 940 4.07 9.11 -15.25
C GLU A 940 4.75 10.23 -16.05
N THR A 941 4.29 11.48 -15.90
CA THR A 941 4.93 12.64 -16.58
C THR A 941 6.36 12.87 -16.08
N PHE A 942 6.61 12.79 -14.76
CA PHE A 942 7.96 12.89 -14.21
C PHE A 942 8.83 11.69 -14.60
N ALA A 943 8.29 10.47 -14.57
CA ALA A 943 9.03 9.27 -14.93
C ALA A 943 9.57 9.28 -16.37
N ASN A 944 8.91 9.98 -17.30
CA ASN A 944 9.37 10.15 -18.68
C ASN A 944 10.59 11.09 -18.82
N VAL A 945 10.82 11.99 -17.86
CA VAL A 945 11.84 13.04 -17.97
C VAL A 945 13.27 12.47 -18.06
N PRO A 946 13.71 11.53 -17.19
CA PRO A 946 15.04 10.94 -17.30
C PRO A 946 15.29 10.27 -18.66
N LEU A 947 14.31 9.52 -19.16
CA LEU A 947 14.37 8.86 -20.47
C LEU A 947 14.59 9.88 -21.60
N ILE A 948 13.84 10.99 -21.60
CA ILE A 948 13.99 12.07 -22.58
C ILE A 948 15.41 12.65 -22.56
N ILE A 949 15.94 12.97 -21.38
CA ILE A 949 17.27 13.59 -21.26
C ILE A 949 18.39 12.62 -21.69
N GLN A 950 18.27 11.32 -21.38
CA GLN A 950 19.28 10.34 -21.75
C GLN A 950 19.29 10.04 -23.25
N LYS A 951 18.11 9.83 -23.86
CA LYS A 951 18.01 9.44 -25.28
C LYS A 951 17.91 10.64 -26.23
N GLY A 952 17.54 11.80 -25.73
CA GLY A 952 17.35 13.04 -26.48
C GLY A 952 15.91 13.24 -26.98
N ALA A 953 15.51 14.50 -27.05
CA ALA A 953 14.17 14.94 -27.44
C ALA A 953 13.75 14.47 -28.82
N ARG A 954 14.65 14.50 -29.81
CA ARG A 954 14.37 14.05 -31.18
C ARG A 954 14.00 12.56 -31.21
N TRP A 955 14.75 11.74 -30.48
CA TRP A 955 14.46 10.32 -30.37
C TRP A 955 13.09 10.11 -29.73
N TYR A 956 12.83 10.76 -28.59
CA TYR A 956 11.56 10.58 -27.87
C TYR A 956 10.35 11.05 -28.69
N ALA A 957 10.45 12.20 -29.37
CA ALA A 957 9.41 12.70 -30.27
C ALA A 957 9.13 11.73 -31.42
N SER A 958 10.17 11.06 -31.97
CA SER A 958 10.00 10.04 -33.02
C SER A 958 9.33 8.74 -32.55
N GLN A 959 9.14 8.55 -31.24
CA GLN A 959 8.45 7.39 -30.68
C GLN A 959 6.93 7.55 -30.60
N GLY A 960 6.36 8.69 -31.02
CA GLY A 960 4.92 8.93 -30.95
C GLY A 960 4.34 9.54 -32.23
N THR A 961 3.24 10.28 -32.10
CA THR A 961 2.56 10.98 -33.20
C THR A 961 3.17 12.36 -33.45
N GLU A 962 2.65 13.06 -34.45
CA GLU A 962 3.11 14.41 -34.81
C GLU A 962 3.07 15.39 -33.62
N ASN A 963 2.03 15.36 -32.79
CA ASN A 963 1.86 16.31 -31.68
C ASN A 963 2.11 15.71 -30.29
N THR A 964 2.27 14.38 -30.19
CA THR A 964 2.44 13.68 -28.92
C THR A 964 3.62 12.70 -28.98
N GLY A 965 4.74 13.05 -28.33
CA GLY A 965 5.91 12.18 -28.29
C GLY A 965 5.81 11.03 -27.28
N GLY A 966 6.58 9.98 -27.51
CA GLY A 966 6.78 8.86 -26.58
C GLY A 966 5.67 7.81 -26.54
N SER A 967 5.53 7.16 -25.39
CA SER A 967 4.54 6.12 -25.10
C SER A 967 3.56 6.54 -24.00
N LYS A 968 2.53 5.71 -23.84
CA LYS A 968 1.54 5.76 -22.76
C LYS A 968 1.39 4.37 -22.14
N ILE A 969 1.31 4.32 -20.82
CA ILE A 969 0.92 3.10 -20.09
C ILE A 969 -0.61 3.06 -20.00
N PHE A 970 -1.22 1.97 -20.45
CA PHE A 970 -2.64 1.70 -20.29
C PHE A 970 -2.84 0.62 -19.23
N SER A 971 -3.86 0.81 -18.40
CA SER A 971 -4.37 -0.25 -17.54
C SER A 971 -5.54 -0.93 -18.24
N VAL A 972 -5.35 -2.19 -18.61
CA VAL A 972 -6.31 -2.93 -19.45
C VAL A 972 -7.03 -3.99 -18.63
N ALA A 973 -8.37 -3.92 -18.66
CA ALA A 973 -9.27 -4.86 -17.99
C ALA A 973 -10.48 -5.20 -18.88
N GLY A 974 -11.41 -6.00 -18.33
CA GLY A 974 -12.63 -6.42 -19.02
C GLY A 974 -12.53 -7.80 -19.67
N ILE A 975 -13.10 -7.95 -20.86
CA ILE A 975 -13.25 -9.23 -21.58
C ILE A 975 -12.00 -9.67 -22.38
N VAL A 976 -10.86 -9.00 -22.24
CA VAL A 976 -9.61 -9.45 -22.84
C VAL A 976 -9.07 -10.69 -22.13
N ARG A 977 -8.33 -11.55 -22.84
CA ARG A 977 -7.77 -12.78 -22.24
C ARG A 977 -6.78 -12.48 -21.12
N GLN A 978 -5.89 -11.52 -21.35
CA GLN A 978 -4.88 -11.11 -20.37
C GLN A 978 -5.06 -9.65 -19.97
N THR A 979 -5.33 -9.42 -18.69
CA THR A 979 -5.45 -8.08 -18.08
C THR A 979 -4.11 -7.66 -17.45
N GLY A 980 -3.86 -6.36 -17.35
CA GLY A 980 -2.62 -5.82 -16.81
C GLY A 980 -2.23 -4.46 -17.36
N LEU A 981 -0.98 -4.06 -17.13
CA LEU A 981 -0.41 -2.87 -17.75
C LEU A 981 0.10 -3.19 -19.15
N VAL A 982 -0.29 -2.33 -20.11
CA VAL A 982 0.13 -2.39 -21.50
C VAL A 982 0.75 -1.04 -21.87
N GLU A 983 2.06 -1.02 -22.07
CA GLU A 983 2.74 0.18 -22.57
C GLU A 983 2.90 0.13 -24.09
N VAL A 984 2.31 1.13 -24.77
CA VAL A 984 2.41 1.29 -26.22
C VAL A 984 2.80 2.72 -26.58
N ARG A 985 3.48 2.86 -27.72
CA ARG A 985 3.77 4.14 -28.36
C ARG A 985 2.48 4.84 -28.81
N PHE A 986 2.46 6.17 -28.72
CA PHE A 986 1.37 6.94 -29.31
C PHE A 986 1.24 6.63 -30.80
N GLY A 987 0.01 6.48 -31.29
CA GLY A 987 -0.28 6.07 -32.66
C GLY A 987 -0.65 4.59 -32.83
N ARG A 988 -0.34 3.72 -31.86
CA ARG A 988 -0.90 2.35 -31.80
C ARG A 988 -2.42 2.41 -31.64
N THR A 989 -3.11 1.30 -31.91
CA THR A 989 -4.58 1.25 -31.95
C THR A 989 -5.16 0.40 -30.82
N LEU A 990 -6.48 0.48 -30.59
CA LEU A 990 -7.16 -0.43 -29.66
C LEU A 990 -7.02 -1.90 -30.09
N GLN A 991 -6.99 -2.16 -31.40
CA GLN A 991 -6.73 -3.50 -31.95
C GLN A 991 -5.36 -4.04 -31.54
N ASP A 992 -4.32 -3.19 -31.55
CA ASP A 992 -2.97 -3.58 -31.09
C ASP A 992 -2.99 -3.97 -29.61
N ILE A 993 -3.71 -3.21 -28.77
CA ILE A 993 -3.85 -3.52 -27.35
C ILE A 993 -4.55 -4.86 -27.15
N ILE A 994 -5.66 -5.12 -27.85
CA ILE A 994 -6.37 -6.40 -27.78
C ILE A 994 -5.44 -7.55 -28.19
N HIS A 995 -4.62 -7.35 -29.23
CA HIS A 995 -3.65 -8.35 -29.66
C HIS A 995 -2.57 -8.62 -28.59
N ILE A 996 -2.01 -7.58 -27.97
CA ILE A 996 -1.05 -7.70 -26.86
C ILE A 996 -1.66 -8.50 -25.71
N CYS A 997 -2.93 -8.28 -25.41
CA CYS A 997 -3.68 -9.00 -24.38
C CYS A 997 -4.07 -10.44 -24.77
N GLY A 998 -3.61 -10.97 -25.91
CA GLY A 998 -3.91 -12.33 -26.37
C GLY A 998 -5.29 -12.51 -27.00
N GLY A 999 -6.01 -11.41 -27.28
CA GLY A 999 -7.36 -11.42 -27.86
C GLY A 999 -8.48 -11.28 -26.83
N ILE A 1000 -9.69 -11.61 -27.26
CA ILE A 1000 -10.91 -11.62 -26.44
C ILE A 1000 -11.10 -13.00 -25.81
N GLN A 1001 -11.69 -13.05 -24.61
CA GLN A 1001 -12.02 -14.29 -23.89
C GLN A 1001 -12.90 -15.23 -24.73
N ASP A 1002 -12.71 -16.53 -24.54
CA ASP A 1002 -13.44 -17.56 -25.29
C ASP A 1002 -14.95 -17.49 -25.00
N GLY A 1003 -15.75 -17.62 -26.06
CA GLY A 1003 -17.21 -17.51 -25.97
C GLY A 1003 -17.74 -16.10 -25.73
N LYS A 1004 -16.88 -15.07 -25.68
CA LYS A 1004 -17.28 -13.66 -25.62
C LYS A 1004 -17.11 -12.97 -26.96
N ARG A 1005 -17.96 -11.96 -27.22
CA ARG A 1005 -17.81 -11.06 -28.38
C ARG A 1005 -17.63 -9.62 -27.92
N LEU A 1006 -16.74 -8.90 -28.58
CA LEU A 1006 -16.46 -7.50 -28.30
C LEU A 1006 -17.65 -6.61 -28.71
N ALA A 1007 -18.16 -5.83 -27.77
CA ALA A 1007 -19.18 -4.81 -28.04
C ALA A 1007 -18.59 -3.40 -28.03
N GLY A 1008 -17.65 -3.13 -27.13
CA GLY A 1008 -17.14 -1.79 -26.92
C GLY A 1008 -15.97 -1.69 -25.96
N VAL A 1009 -15.64 -0.45 -25.61
CA VAL A 1009 -14.64 -0.12 -24.60
C VAL A 1009 -15.08 1.09 -23.79
N GLN A 1010 -14.88 1.04 -22.48
CA GLN A 1010 -14.89 2.22 -21.63
C GLN A 1010 -13.47 2.78 -21.56
N ILE A 1011 -13.35 4.07 -21.85
CA ILE A 1011 -12.08 4.77 -21.97
C ILE A 1011 -12.12 6.10 -21.21
N GLY A 1012 -11.03 6.43 -20.51
CA GLY A 1012 -10.87 7.70 -19.81
C GLY A 1012 -11.46 7.75 -18.39
N GLY A 1013 -11.65 6.61 -17.73
CA GLY A 1013 -12.21 6.53 -16.38
C GLY A 1013 -13.74 6.78 -16.32
N PRO A 1014 -14.34 6.86 -15.12
CA PRO A 1014 -15.79 7.00 -14.94
C PRO A 1014 -16.40 8.25 -15.56
N SER A 1015 -15.63 9.34 -15.65
CA SER A 1015 -16.02 10.59 -16.34
C SER A 1015 -15.68 10.57 -17.85
N GLY A 1016 -15.13 9.46 -18.34
CA GLY A 1016 -14.82 9.22 -19.73
C GLY A 1016 -16.02 8.75 -20.55
N ALA A 1017 -15.76 8.06 -21.66
CA ALA A 1017 -16.77 7.65 -22.63
C ALA A 1017 -16.91 6.12 -22.71
N ILE A 1018 -18.12 5.66 -23.00
CA ILE A 1018 -18.42 4.27 -23.38
C ILE A 1018 -18.59 4.25 -24.90
N LEU A 1019 -17.63 3.63 -25.59
CA LEU A 1019 -17.57 3.61 -27.06
C LEU A 1019 -17.97 2.24 -27.60
N SER A 1020 -18.85 2.24 -28.61
CA SER A 1020 -19.14 1.03 -29.39
C SER A 1020 -18.00 0.77 -30.36
N LEU A 1021 -17.56 -0.49 -30.44
CA LEU A 1021 -16.54 -0.97 -31.37
C LEU A 1021 -17.14 -1.88 -32.44
N THR A 1022 -18.46 -1.82 -32.64
CA THR A 1022 -19.21 -2.68 -33.55
C THR A 1022 -19.93 -1.88 -34.65
N GLY A 1023 -20.42 -2.59 -35.66
CA GLY A 1023 -21.20 -2.01 -36.77
C GLY A 1023 -20.46 -0.85 -37.45
N ILE A 1024 -21.15 0.29 -37.62
CA ILE A 1024 -20.60 1.49 -38.26
C ILE A 1024 -19.49 2.17 -37.44
N ARG A 1025 -19.29 1.78 -36.17
CA ARG A 1025 -18.29 2.35 -35.26
C ARG A 1025 -17.02 1.50 -35.14
N ALA A 1026 -16.96 0.36 -35.84
CA ALA A 1026 -15.80 -0.53 -35.83
C ALA A 1026 -14.48 0.14 -36.26
N TYR A 1027 -14.53 1.25 -37.00
CA TYR A 1027 -13.33 2.04 -37.36
C TYR A 1027 -12.53 2.50 -36.13
N LEU A 1028 -13.19 2.66 -34.97
CA LEU A 1028 -12.53 3.08 -33.73
C LEU A 1028 -11.50 2.05 -33.23
N LEU A 1029 -11.60 0.78 -33.63
CA LEU A 1029 -10.57 -0.22 -33.36
C LEU A 1029 -9.21 0.14 -33.98
N HIS A 1030 -9.25 0.87 -35.09
CA HIS A 1030 -8.09 1.25 -35.90
C HIS A 1030 -7.74 2.73 -35.77
N THR A 1031 -8.50 3.50 -35.00
CA THR A 1031 -8.16 4.90 -34.69
C THR A 1031 -6.86 4.94 -33.89
N PRO A 1032 -5.87 5.75 -34.30
CA PRO A 1032 -4.65 5.92 -33.53
C PRO A 1032 -4.94 6.44 -32.12
N LEU A 1033 -4.37 5.78 -31.10
CA LEU A 1033 -4.38 6.24 -29.72
C LEU A 1033 -3.51 7.49 -29.63
N ASP A 1034 -4.16 8.64 -29.70
CA ASP A 1034 -3.63 9.98 -29.57
C ASP A 1034 -4.68 10.89 -28.91
N PHE A 1035 -4.23 11.91 -28.18
CA PHE A 1035 -5.13 12.82 -27.46
C PHE A 1035 -6.07 13.56 -28.41
N ASP A 1036 -5.56 14.05 -29.53
CA ASP A 1036 -6.34 14.88 -30.45
C ASP A 1036 -7.34 14.00 -31.23
N ALA A 1037 -6.90 12.82 -31.68
CA ALA A 1037 -7.76 11.87 -32.41
C ALA A 1037 -8.97 11.37 -31.60
N PHE A 1038 -8.81 11.16 -30.29
CA PHE A 1038 -9.91 10.73 -29.44
C PHE A 1038 -10.83 11.90 -29.02
N ASP A 1039 -10.30 13.11 -28.89
CA ASP A 1039 -11.11 14.32 -28.64
C ASP A 1039 -12.08 14.59 -29.80
N ASP A 1040 -11.62 14.41 -31.06
CA ASP A 1040 -12.44 14.58 -32.27
C ASP A 1040 -13.67 13.66 -32.32
N VAL A 1041 -13.60 12.46 -31.72
CA VAL A 1041 -14.75 11.53 -31.66
C VAL A 1041 -15.60 11.73 -30.40
N GLY A 1042 -15.28 12.73 -29.58
CA GLY A 1042 -15.99 13.07 -28.34
C GLY A 1042 -15.64 12.15 -27.17
N ALA A 1043 -14.43 11.59 -27.17
CA ALA A 1043 -13.88 10.78 -26.09
C ALA A 1043 -12.61 11.42 -25.54
N MET A 1044 -12.10 10.92 -24.41
CA MET A 1044 -10.79 11.30 -23.92
C MET A 1044 -10.01 10.04 -23.57
N LEU A 1045 -8.70 10.03 -23.83
CA LEU A 1045 -7.82 8.95 -23.38
C LEU A 1045 -7.78 8.86 -21.85
N GLY A 1046 -7.93 10.01 -21.18
CA GLY A 1046 -7.86 10.13 -19.72
C GLY A 1046 -6.54 9.61 -19.16
N SER A 1047 -6.57 9.15 -17.90
CA SER A 1047 -5.37 8.60 -17.26
C SER A 1047 -4.82 7.37 -17.99
N GLY A 1048 -5.63 6.65 -18.79
CA GLY A 1048 -5.23 5.47 -19.56
C GLY A 1048 -5.85 4.16 -19.06
N GLY A 1049 -6.95 4.21 -18.31
CA GLY A 1049 -7.78 3.04 -18.04
C GLY A 1049 -8.60 2.64 -19.27
N LEU A 1050 -8.56 1.35 -19.61
CA LEU A 1050 -9.33 0.70 -20.69
C LEU A 1050 -10.07 -0.52 -20.15
N VAL A 1051 -11.40 -0.49 -20.20
CA VAL A 1051 -12.23 -1.64 -19.83
C VAL A 1051 -13.01 -2.10 -21.06
N PHE A 1052 -12.59 -3.21 -21.66
CA PHE A 1052 -13.27 -3.79 -22.81
C PHE A 1052 -14.55 -4.52 -22.37
N ILE A 1053 -15.67 -4.21 -23.03
CA ILE A 1053 -17.00 -4.74 -22.70
C ILE A 1053 -17.52 -5.68 -23.79
N GLY A 1054 -18.23 -6.72 -23.36
CA GLY A 1054 -18.81 -7.75 -24.20
C GLY A 1054 -20.27 -7.50 -24.57
N GLU A 1055 -20.80 -8.36 -25.43
CA GLU A 1055 -22.21 -8.31 -25.86
C GLU A 1055 -23.21 -8.57 -24.72
N ASP A 1056 -22.78 -9.18 -23.62
CA ASP A 1056 -23.60 -9.44 -22.44
C ASP A 1056 -23.57 -8.33 -21.38
N ASP A 1057 -22.64 -7.38 -21.48
CA ASP A 1057 -22.56 -6.27 -20.55
C ASP A 1057 -23.72 -5.27 -20.73
N ASP A 1058 -24.21 -4.73 -19.61
CA ASP A 1058 -25.28 -3.75 -19.62
C ASP A 1058 -24.78 -2.31 -19.59
N VAL A 1059 -24.70 -1.72 -20.78
CA VAL A 1059 -24.25 -0.34 -20.98
C VAL A 1059 -25.13 0.68 -20.25
N VAL A 1060 -26.44 0.46 -20.13
CA VAL A 1060 -27.32 1.42 -19.42
C VAL A 1060 -27.09 1.31 -17.91
N ARG A 1061 -26.92 0.10 -17.38
CA ARG A 1061 -26.52 -0.10 -15.97
C ARG A 1061 -25.12 0.41 -15.69
N LEU A 1062 -24.20 0.27 -16.64
CA LEU A 1062 -22.85 0.81 -16.53
C LEU A 1062 -22.85 2.34 -16.48
N ALA A 1063 -23.64 2.99 -17.35
CA ALA A 1063 -23.85 4.44 -17.28
C ALA A 1063 -24.47 4.86 -15.94
N ARG A 1064 -25.45 4.10 -15.43
CA ARG A 1064 -26.07 4.32 -14.12
C ARG A 1064 -25.05 4.22 -12.97
N HIS A 1065 -24.21 3.18 -12.98
CA HIS A 1065 -23.14 2.99 -12.02
C HIS A 1065 -22.16 4.18 -12.02
N PHE A 1066 -21.78 4.68 -13.19
CA PHE A 1066 -20.93 5.87 -13.26
C PHE A 1066 -21.61 7.13 -12.75
N THR A 1067 -22.92 7.33 -13.00
CA THR A 1067 -23.63 8.49 -12.43
C THR A 1067 -23.74 8.45 -10.90
N ASP A 1068 -23.87 7.27 -10.28
CA ASP A 1068 -23.78 7.13 -8.82
C ASP A 1068 -22.40 7.53 -8.32
N TRP A 1069 -21.37 6.90 -8.90
CA TRP A 1069 -19.99 7.16 -8.51
C TRP A 1069 -19.63 8.65 -8.66
N LEU A 1070 -20.00 9.29 -9.77
CA LEU A 1070 -19.75 10.71 -10.00
C LEU A 1070 -20.52 11.62 -9.04
N ALA A 1071 -21.71 11.20 -8.60
CA ALA A 1071 -22.48 11.92 -7.60
C ALA A 1071 -21.85 11.79 -6.20
N GLU A 1072 -21.27 10.63 -5.88
CA GLU A 1072 -20.52 10.37 -4.64
C GLU A 1072 -19.18 11.14 -4.61
N GLU A 1073 -18.47 11.23 -5.74
CA GLU A 1073 -17.18 11.94 -5.84
C GLU A 1073 -17.30 13.46 -6.01
N SER A 1074 -18.52 13.96 -6.17
CA SER A 1074 -18.75 15.39 -6.27
C SER A 1074 -18.38 16.09 -4.95
N CYS A 1075 -17.52 17.10 -5.00
CA CYS A 1075 -17.18 17.94 -3.85
C CYS A 1075 -18.33 18.81 -3.33
N GLY A 1076 -19.51 18.78 -3.98
CA GLY A 1076 -20.74 19.44 -3.52
C GLY A 1076 -20.85 20.94 -3.83
N GLN A 1077 -19.79 21.60 -4.30
CA GLN A 1077 -19.79 23.05 -4.52
C GLN A 1077 -20.72 23.53 -5.64
N CYS A 1078 -20.88 22.74 -6.71
CA CYS A 1078 -21.69 23.11 -7.86
C CYS A 1078 -23.02 22.35 -7.82
N PRO A 1079 -24.17 23.01 -7.62
CA PRO A 1079 -25.48 22.34 -7.65
C PRO A 1079 -25.72 21.59 -8.97
N ALA A 1080 -25.24 22.15 -10.09
CA ALA A 1080 -25.32 21.51 -11.40
C ALA A 1080 -24.60 20.15 -11.43
N CYS A 1081 -23.38 20.05 -10.90
CA CYS A 1081 -22.66 18.78 -10.82
C CYS A 1081 -23.31 17.83 -9.81
N PHE A 1082 -23.49 18.29 -8.58
CA PHE A 1082 -23.91 17.43 -7.45
C PHE A 1082 -25.33 16.90 -7.61
N LEU A 1083 -26.31 17.80 -7.83
CA LEU A 1083 -27.72 17.40 -8.00
C LEU A 1083 -27.98 16.88 -9.41
N GLY A 1084 -27.28 17.41 -10.41
CA GLY A 1084 -27.45 16.98 -11.80
C GLY A 1084 -27.01 15.53 -12.04
N ALA A 1085 -25.85 15.11 -11.50
CA ALA A 1085 -25.42 13.72 -11.61
C ALA A 1085 -26.43 12.73 -11.00
N ARG A 1086 -26.94 13.05 -9.79
CA ARG A 1086 -28.04 12.29 -9.16
C ARG A 1086 -29.30 12.27 -10.02
N SER A 1087 -29.66 13.42 -10.59
CA SER A 1087 -30.83 13.55 -11.46
C SER A 1087 -30.73 12.77 -12.78
N LEU A 1088 -29.52 12.59 -13.32
CA LEU A 1088 -29.27 11.67 -14.43
C LEU A 1088 -29.48 10.21 -13.99
N GLY A 1089 -28.94 9.83 -12.83
CA GLY A 1089 -29.13 8.51 -12.23
C GLY A 1089 -30.61 8.14 -12.07
N LEU A 1090 -31.42 9.06 -11.53
CA LEU A 1090 -32.87 8.84 -11.37
C LEU A 1090 -33.59 8.61 -12.71
N ASN A 1091 -33.23 9.35 -13.77
CA ASN A 1091 -33.81 9.10 -15.10
C ASN A 1091 -33.38 7.74 -15.66
N LEU A 1092 -32.13 7.35 -15.44
CA LEU A 1092 -31.62 6.03 -15.83
C LEU A 1092 -32.33 4.91 -15.06
N ASP A 1093 -32.64 5.12 -13.78
CA ASP A 1093 -33.43 4.16 -13.00
C ASP A 1093 -34.80 3.94 -13.62
N VAL A 1094 -35.55 4.99 -13.96
CA VAL A 1094 -36.86 4.86 -14.64
C VAL A 1094 -36.74 4.06 -15.94
N ILE A 1095 -35.71 4.31 -16.73
CA ILE A 1095 -35.45 3.55 -17.96
C ILE A 1095 -35.14 2.09 -17.63
N LEU A 1096 -34.23 1.81 -16.69
CA LEU A 1096 -33.82 0.46 -16.29
C LEU A 1096 -34.97 -0.39 -15.72
N HIS A 1097 -35.97 0.24 -15.10
CA HIS A 1097 -37.18 -0.42 -14.62
C HIS A 1097 -38.20 -0.72 -15.73
N GLY A 1098 -37.92 -0.32 -16.98
CA GLY A 1098 -38.83 -0.49 -18.11
C GLY A 1098 -39.98 0.51 -18.09
N GLU A 1099 -39.83 1.66 -17.44
CA GLU A 1099 -40.86 2.72 -17.38
C GLU A 1099 -40.48 3.95 -18.20
N GLY A 1100 -39.35 3.90 -18.90
CA GLY A 1100 -38.82 4.99 -19.71
C GLY A 1100 -39.72 5.42 -20.88
N THR A 1101 -39.58 6.68 -21.27
CA THR A 1101 -40.26 7.34 -22.41
C THR A 1101 -39.29 8.26 -23.15
N SER A 1102 -39.70 8.81 -24.30
CA SER A 1102 -38.92 9.80 -25.06
C SER A 1102 -38.56 11.04 -24.23
N ASP A 1103 -39.46 11.51 -23.37
CA ASP A 1103 -39.22 12.63 -22.44
C ASP A 1103 -38.04 12.36 -21.50
N HIS A 1104 -37.91 11.13 -20.99
CA HIS A 1104 -36.78 10.75 -20.16
C HIS A 1104 -35.46 10.82 -20.93
N ILE A 1105 -35.45 10.40 -22.20
CA ILE A 1105 -34.26 10.48 -23.07
C ILE A 1105 -33.89 11.92 -23.39
N HIS A 1106 -34.87 12.77 -23.75
CA HIS A 1106 -34.64 14.21 -23.92
C HIS A 1106 -34.12 14.87 -22.65
N SER A 1107 -34.67 14.47 -21.51
CA SER A 1107 -34.25 14.95 -20.19
C SER A 1107 -32.80 14.56 -19.91
N LEU A 1108 -32.34 13.35 -20.28
CA LEU A 1108 -30.92 12.98 -20.17
C LEU A 1108 -30.02 13.92 -20.99
N TRP A 1109 -30.36 14.23 -22.24
CA TRP A 1109 -29.59 15.19 -23.05
C TRP A 1109 -29.57 16.60 -22.45
N ALA A 1110 -30.75 17.14 -22.12
CA ALA A 1110 -30.88 18.50 -21.61
C ALA A 1110 -30.17 18.68 -20.26
N LYS A 1111 -30.33 17.72 -19.34
CA LYS A 1111 -29.61 17.72 -18.05
C LYS A 1111 -28.11 17.64 -18.26
N SER A 1112 -27.65 16.84 -19.22
CA SER A 1112 -26.21 16.71 -19.52
C SER A 1112 -25.59 18.03 -19.98
N ASP A 1113 -26.27 18.77 -20.85
CA ASP A 1113 -25.82 20.08 -21.30
C ASP A 1113 -25.80 21.10 -20.15
N ALA A 1114 -26.81 21.08 -19.29
CA ALA A 1114 -26.89 21.94 -18.10
C ALA A 1114 -25.77 21.63 -17.08
N ILE A 1115 -25.47 20.36 -16.83
CA ILE A 1115 -24.37 19.92 -15.95
C ILE A 1115 -23.05 20.42 -16.50
N LYS A 1116 -22.79 20.22 -17.80
CA LYS A 1116 -21.55 20.64 -18.45
C LYS A 1116 -21.36 22.16 -18.37
N ALA A 1117 -22.41 22.94 -18.64
CA ALA A 1117 -22.36 24.40 -18.62
C ALA A 1117 -22.30 24.98 -17.19
N GLY A 1118 -22.95 24.33 -16.22
CA GLY A 1118 -23.04 24.81 -14.83
C GLY A 1118 -21.92 24.33 -13.90
N SER A 1119 -21.00 23.50 -14.40
CA SER A 1119 -19.90 22.94 -13.61
C SER A 1119 -18.63 23.79 -13.65
N GLN A 1120 -17.91 23.83 -12.55
CA GLN A 1120 -16.76 24.73 -12.36
C GLN A 1120 -15.40 24.04 -12.49
N CYS A 1121 -15.38 22.71 -12.52
CA CYS A 1121 -14.16 21.91 -12.64
C CYS A 1121 -14.31 20.84 -13.74
N GLY A 1122 -13.18 20.23 -14.11
CA GLY A 1122 -13.14 19.21 -15.16
C GLY A 1122 -14.03 18.00 -14.87
N LEU A 1123 -14.12 17.57 -13.61
CA LEU A 1123 -14.99 16.46 -13.19
C LEU A 1123 -16.47 16.76 -13.52
N GLY A 1124 -17.00 17.90 -13.07
CA GLY A 1124 -18.39 18.26 -13.35
C GLY A 1124 -18.66 18.49 -14.84
N MET A 1125 -17.70 19.06 -15.58
CA MET A 1125 -17.83 19.26 -17.03
C MET A 1125 -17.90 17.95 -17.82
N THR A 1126 -17.40 16.86 -17.25
CA THR A 1126 -17.29 15.54 -17.88
C THR A 1126 -18.21 14.50 -17.23
N ALA A 1127 -18.89 14.83 -16.13
CA ALA A 1127 -19.74 13.91 -15.39
C ALA A 1127 -20.91 13.33 -16.21
N SER A 1128 -21.34 14.00 -17.27
CA SER A 1128 -22.40 13.49 -18.16
C SER A 1128 -21.88 12.67 -19.35
N ASN A 1129 -20.56 12.56 -19.54
CA ASN A 1129 -19.97 11.80 -20.63
C ASN A 1129 -20.37 10.32 -20.68
N PRO A 1130 -20.38 9.54 -19.57
CA PRO A 1130 -20.81 8.14 -19.64
C PRO A 1130 -22.25 7.98 -20.15
N VAL A 1131 -23.16 8.90 -19.78
CA VAL A 1131 -24.55 8.89 -20.24
C VAL A 1131 -24.66 9.31 -21.71
N THR A 1132 -24.07 10.45 -22.07
CA THR A 1132 -24.17 11.00 -23.43
C THR A 1132 -23.45 10.13 -24.46
N SER A 1133 -22.33 9.50 -24.09
CA SER A 1133 -21.65 8.52 -24.93
C SER A 1133 -22.47 7.23 -25.05
N ALA A 1134 -23.03 6.69 -23.96
CA ALA A 1134 -23.92 5.54 -24.03
C ALA A 1134 -25.12 5.79 -24.95
N LEU A 1135 -25.77 6.96 -24.85
CA LEU A 1135 -26.87 7.35 -25.75
C LEU A 1135 -26.42 7.40 -27.21
N ARG A 1136 -25.23 7.95 -27.49
CA ARG A 1136 -24.70 8.12 -28.85
C ARG A 1136 -24.22 6.81 -29.48
N PHE A 1137 -23.58 5.94 -28.70
CA PHE A 1137 -22.89 4.74 -29.21
C PHE A 1137 -23.69 3.45 -29.01
N PHE A 1138 -24.61 3.42 -28.03
CA PHE A 1138 -25.48 2.27 -27.74
C PHE A 1138 -26.97 2.67 -27.64
N PRO A 1139 -27.53 3.40 -28.62
CA PRO A 1139 -28.93 3.85 -28.55
C PRO A 1139 -29.92 2.66 -28.51
N HIS A 1140 -29.55 1.53 -29.10
CA HIS A 1140 -30.34 0.29 -29.05
C HIS A 1140 -30.48 -0.28 -27.62
N ALA A 1141 -29.48 -0.06 -26.75
CA ALA A 1141 -29.53 -0.53 -25.36
C ALA A 1141 -30.60 0.23 -24.56
N PHE A 1142 -30.76 1.53 -24.79
CA PHE A 1142 -31.84 2.33 -24.22
C PHE A 1142 -33.19 1.97 -24.83
N LEU A 1143 -33.26 1.80 -26.15
CA LEU A 1143 -34.47 1.40 -26.86
C LEU A 1143 -35.03 0.08 -26.31
N ARG A 1144 -34.17 -0.91 -26.01
CA ARG A 1144 -34.57 -2.18 -25.38
C ARG A 1144 -35.38 -1.98 -24.10
N TYR A 1145 -34.90 -1.11 -23.22
CA TYR A 1145 -35.55 -0.82 -21.95
C TYR A 1145 -36.86 -0.04 -22.13
N VAL A 1146 -36.89 0.93 -23.06
CA VAL A 1146 -38.13 1.66 -23.38
C VAL A 1146 -39.18 0.73 -24.01
N LEU A 1147 -38.76 -0.20 -24.87
CA LEU A 1147 -39.66 -1.22 -25.44
C LEU A 1147 -40.28 -2.13 -24.37
N ALA A 1148 -39.63 -2.33 -23.23
CA ALA A 1148 -40.22 -3.09 -22.13
C ALA A 1148 -41.44 -2.38 -21.51
N ASN A 1149 -41.57 -1.06 -21.67
CA ASN A 1149 -42.67 -0.28 -21.10
C ASN A 1149 -44.03 -0.72 -21.64
N PRO A 1150 -44.93 -1.31 -20.83
CA PRO A 1150 -46.21 -1.83 -21.31
C PRO A 1150 -47.13 -0.75 -21.90
N ARG A 1151 -46.90 0.53 -21.58
CA ARG A 1151 -47.69 1.66 -22.08
C ARG A 1151 -47.14 2.26 -23.38
N LEU A 1152 -46.03 1.77 -23.90
CA LEU A 1152 -45.42 2.27 -25.13
C LEU A 1152 -46.33 2.02 -26.33
N ASP A 1153 -46.80 3.10 -26.96
CA ASP A 1153 -47.51 3.07 -28.23
C ASP A 1153 -46.60 3.46 -29.40
N ARG A 1154 -47.17 3.52 -30.61
CA ARG A 1154 -46.40 3.82 -31.84
C ARG A 1154 -45.87 5.24 -31.89
N LEU A 1155 -46.69 6.21 -31.48
CA LEU A 1155 -46.30 7.61 -31.50
C LEU A 1155 -45.11 7.81 -30.56
N GLU A 1156 -45.20 7.23 -29.37
CA GLU A 1156 -44.13 7.29 -28.37
C GLU A 1156 -42.86 6.54 -28.83
N LEU A 1157 -42.99 5.45 -29.59
CA LEU A 1157 -41.84 4.80 -30.24
C LEU A 1157 -41.11 5.74 -31.21
N PHE A 1158 -41.83 6.45 -32.09
CA PHE A 1158 -41.20 7.37 -33.03
C PHE A 1158 -40.57 8.58 -32.33
N LYS A 1159 -41.22 9.14 -31.30
CA LYS A 1159 -40.61 10.16 -30.43
C LYS A 1159 -39.35 9.63 -29.73
N THR A 1160 -39.36 8.38 -29.27
CA THR A 1160 -38.20 7.73 -28.64
C THR A 1160 -37.04 7.60 -29.62
N LEU A 1161 -37.32 7.16 -30.85
CA LEU A 1161 -36.33 7.06 -31.91
C LEU A 1161 -35.76 8.44 -32.29
N GLU A 1162 -36.57 9.49 -32.28
CA GLU A 1162 -36.12 10.88 -32.47
C GLU A 1162 -35.21 11.32 -31.31
N ALA A 1163 -35.62 11.08 -30.06
CA ALA A 1163 -34.86 11.43 -28.87
C ALA A 1163 -33.49 10.71 -28.82
N LEU A 1164 -33.43 9.48 -29.32
CA LEU A 1164 -32.20 8.70 -29.51
C LEU A 1164 -31.37 9.15 -30.73
N ARG A 1165 -31.86 10.12 -31.51
CA ARG A 1165 -31.23 10.63 -32.74
C ARG A 1165 -31.04 9.57 -33.81
N LEU A 1166 -31.97 8.61 -33.88
CA LEU A 1166 -31.98 7.50 -34.86
C LEU A 1166 -32.81 7.81 -36.11
N ILE A 1167 -33.63 8.85 -36.07
CA ILE A 1167 -34.51 9.27 -37.17
C ILE A 1167 -34.51 10.78 -37.31
N THR A 1168 -34.90 11.26 -38.49
CA THR A 1168 -35.06 12.70 -38.77
C THR A 1168 -36.53 13.09 -38.67
N ARG A 1169 -36.79 14.25 -38.04
CA ARG A 1169 -38.10 14.90 -38.02
C ARG A 1169 -38.11 16.09 -38.97
N GLU A 1170 -39.08 16.12 -39.86
CA GLU A 1170 -39.33 17.24 -40.77
C GLU A 1170 -40.72 17.82 -40.49
N ASN A 1171 -40.82 19.15 -40.42
CA ASN A 1171 -42.12 19.81 -40.27
C ASN A 1171 -42.89 19.72 -41.59
N VAL A 1172 -44.14 19.28 -41.53
CA VAL A 1172 -45.05 19.35 -42.67
C VAL A 1172 -45.65 20.74 -42.67
N GLU A 1173 -45.23 21.58 -43.62
CA GLU A 1173 -45.64 22.98 -43.70
C GLU A 1173 -46.72 23.18 -44.77
N ARG A 1174 -47.85 23.78 -44.37
CA ARG A 1174 -48.86 24.29 -45.29
C ARG A 1174 -48.55 25.76 -45.57
N ILE A 1175 -48.43 26.10 -46.85
CA ILE A 1175 -48.19 27.48 -47.27
C ILE A 1175 -49.52 28.07 -47.75
N SER A 1176 -50.10 28.98 -46.97
CA SER A 1176 -51.28 29.76 -47.39
C SER A 1176 -50.97 31.25 -47.34
N LYS A 1177 -51.28 31.99 -48.42
CA LYS A 1177 -51.13 33.47 -48.53
C LYS A 1177 -49.81 34.04 -47.96
N ARG A 1178 -48.66 33.42 -48.30
CA ARG A 1178 -47.30 33.77 -47.83
C ARG A 1178 -46.99 33.53 -46.34
N ARG A 1179 -47.85 32.81 -45.60
CA ARG A 1179 -47.57 32.32 -44.23
C ARG A 1179 -47.28 30.82 -44.28
N ARG A 1180 -46.20 30.40 -43.62
CA ARG A 1180 -45.87 28.99 -43.36
C ARG A 1180 -46.51 28.59 -42.04
N GLU A 1181 -47.33 27.57 -42.07
CA GLU A 1181 -47.99 27.00 -40.89
C GLU A 1181 -47.60 25.53 -40.79
N VAL A 1182 -47.04 25.11 -39.65
CA VAL A 1182 -46.69 23.71 -39.41
C VAL A 1182 -47.98 22.96 -39.09
N VAL A 1183 -48.43 22.15 -40.04
CA VAL A 1183 -49.67 21.36 -39.95
C VAL A 1183 -49.41 19.91 -39.56
N GLY A 1184 -48.13 19.52 -39.42
CA GLY A 1184 -47.76 18.16 -39.08
C GLY A 1184 -46.27 17.96 -38.89
N SER A 1185 -45.88 16.71 -38.67
CA SER A 1185 -44.47 16.30 -38.63
C SER A 1185 -44.31 14.92 -39.28
N SER A 1186 -43.28 14.77 -40.12
CA SER A 1186 -42.88 13.50 -40.71
C SER A 1186 -41.61 12.98 -40.04
N PHE A 1187 -41.62 11.71 -39.67
CA PHE A 1187 -40.49 11.02 -39.06
C PHE A 1187 -40.00 9.92 -39.98
N THR A 1188 -38.72 9.85 -40.30
CA THR A 1188 -38.20 8.83 -41.23
C THR A 1188 -37.06 8.00 -40.62
N LEU A 1189 -37.29 6.69 -40.51
CA LEU A 1189 -36.28 5.67 -40.17
C LEU A 1189 -35.73 5.02 -41.44
N LYS A 1190 -34.42 5.19 -41.67
CA LYS A 1190 -33.75 4.66 -42.85
C LYS A 1190 -33.62 3.14 -42.79
N LYS A 1191 -33.79 2.46 -43.94
CA LYS A 1191 -33.79 1.00 -44.06
C LYS A 1191 -32.56 0.30 -43.48
N HIS A 1192 -31.39 0.91 -43.61
CA HIS A 1192 -30.14 0.37 -43.09
C HIS A 1192 -30.02 0.52 -41.56
N LEU A 1193 -30.57 1.61 -41.00
CA LEU A 1193 -30.66 1.80 -39.54
C LEU A 1193 -31.67 0.83 -38.94
N LEU A 1194 -32.84 0.65 -39.59
CA LEU A 1194 -33.82 -0.35 -39.19
C LEU A 1194 -33.20 -1.76 -39.13
N ARG A 1195 -32.50 -2.16 -40.20
CA ARG A 1195 -31.82 -3.46 -40.25
C ARG A 1195 -30.80 -3.62 -39.11
N ASN A 1196 -30.03 -2.57 -38.84
CA ASN A 1196 -29.04 -2.57 -37.77
C ASN A 1196 -29.71 -2.70 -36.39
N LEU A 1197 -30.72 -1.88 -36.09
CA LEU A 1197 -31.43 -1.90 -34.80
C LEU A 1197 -32.09 -3.26 -34.53
N VAL A 1198 -32.74 -3.87 -35.53
CA VAL A 1198 -33.33 -5.20 -35.38
C VAL A 1198 -32.26 -6.24 -35.06
N ALA A 1199 -31.10 -6.19 -35.74
CA ALA A 1199 -29.99 -7.10 -35.48
C ALA A 1199 -29.36 -6.91 -34.08
N GLU A 1200 -29.30 -5.66 -33.57
CA GLU A 1200 -28.84 -5.39 -32.20
C GLU A 1200 -29.86 -5.86 -31.14
N LEU A 1201 -31.17 -5.64 -31.37
CA LEU A 1201 -32.23 -6.11 -30.47
C LEU A 1201 -32.27 -7.65 -30.42
N GLU A 1202 -32.12 -8.30 -31.56
CA GLU A 1202 -32.05 -9.77 -31.66
C GLU A 1202 -30.86 -10.32 -30.86
N ARG A 1203 -29.68 -9.71 -31.01
CA ARG A 1203 -28.50 -10.07 -30.21
C ARG A 1203 -28.77 -9.90 -28.72
N GLY A 1204 -29.37 -8.77 -28.32
CA GLY A 1204 -29.75 -8.54 -26.93
C GLY A 1204 -30.74 -9.59 -26.38
N ASP A 1205 -31.68 -10.07 -27.20
CA ASP A 1205 -32.64 -11.11 -26.82
C ASP A 1205 -31.97 -12.47 -26.58
N GLN A 1206 -30.95 -12.82 -27.37
CA GLN A 1206 -30.21 -14.08 -27.24
C GLN A 1206 -29.33 -14.12 -25.98
N VAL A 1207 -28.72 -12.98 -25.65
CA VAL A 1207 -27.70 -12.90 -24.60
C VAL A 1207 -28.33 -12.65 -23.21
N ARG A 1208 -29.59 -12.19 -23.16
CA ARG A 1208 -30.31 -11.89 -21.90
C ARG A 1208 -31.62 -12.68 -21.77
N PRO A 1209 -31.55 -14.02 -21.58
CA PRO A 1209 -32.73 -14.89 -21.61
C PRO A 1209 -33.73 -14.63 -20.46
N GLY A 1210 -33.33 -13.93 -19.39
CA GLY A 1210 -34.21 -13.54 -18.28
C GLY A 1210 -35.08 -12.30 -18.53
N GLN A 1211 -34.93 -11.62 -19.67
CA GLN A 1211 -35.76 -10.47 -20.06
C GLN A 1211 -36.68 -10.85 -21.23
N PRO A 1212 -37.91 -10.29 -21.31
CA PRO A 1212 -38.79 -10.53 -22.46
C PRO A 1212 -38.10 -10.10 -23.77
N PRO A 1213 -38.23 -10.87 -24.86
CA PRO A 1213 -37.63 -10.52 -26.13
C PRO A 1213 -38.24 -9.24 -26.69
N GLN A 1214 -37.40 -8.27 -27.06
CA GLN A 1214 -37.84 -6.94 -27.50
C GLN A 1214 -37.87 -6.79 -29.02
N LYS A 1215 -37.20 -7.66 -29.78
CA LYS A 1215 -37.22 -7.65 -31.26
C LYS A 1215 -38.64 -7.71 -31.81
N GLY A 1216 -39.42 -8.69 -31.35
CA GLY A 1216 -40.80 -8.90 -31.80
C GLY A 1216 -41.67 -7.68 -31.52
N ARG A 1217 -41.63 -7.18 -30.28
CA ARG A 1217 -42.38 -5.99 -29.87
C ARG A 1217 -42.04 -4.74 -30.69
N PHE A 1218 -40.77 -4.54 -31.05
CA PHE A 1218 -40.36 -3.44 -31.90
C PHE A 1218 -40.96 -3.54 -33.31
N LEU A 1219 -40.92 -4.72 -33.92
CA LEU A 1219 -41.50 -4.97 -35.25
C LEU A 1219 -43.03 -4.84 -35.24
N ASP A 1220 -43.68 -5.31 -34.19
CA ASP A 1220 -45.14 -5.21 -34.02
C ASP A 1220 -45.60 -3.75 -33.92
N LEU A 1221 -44.87 -2.92 -33.16
CA LEU A 1221 -45.15 -1.49 -33.06
C LEU A 1221 -44.91 -0.75 -34.39
N LEU A 1222 -43.92 -1.18 -35.18
CA LEU A 1222 -43.68 -0.64 -36.52
C LEU A 1222 -44.63 -1.21 -37.60
N GLN A 1223 -45.36 -2.28 -37.31
CA GLN A 1223 -46.15 -3.06 -38.26
C GLN A 1223 -45.34 -3.59 -39.46
N ILE A 1224 -44.11 -4.04 -39.21
CA ILE A 1224 -43.21 -4.54 -40.26
C ILE A 1224 -43.03 -6.05 -40.10
N PRO A 1225 -43.42 -6.86 -41.09
CA PRO A 1225 -43.07 -8.28 -41.10
C PRO A 1225 -41.55 -8.48 -41.10
N GLU A 1226 -41.06 -9.49 -40.37
CA GLU A 1226 -39.61 -9.72 -40.20
C GLU A 1226 -38.85 -9.84 -41.54
N HIS A 1227 -39.48 -10.42 -42.58
CA HIS A 1227 -38.88 -10.56 -43.91
C HIS A 1227 -38.75 -9.24 -44.70
N GLU A 1228 -39.44 -8.17 -44.29
CA GLU A 1228 -39.38 -6.84 -44.91
C GLU A 1228 -38.37 -5.90 -44.21
N VAL A 1229 -37.72 -6.35 -43.14
CA VAL A 1229 -36.76 -5.55 -42.37
C VAL A 1229 -35.61 -5.06 -43.25
N GLY A 1230 -35.54 -3.74 -43.39
CA GLY A 1230 -34.52 -3.07 -44.20
C GLY A 1230 -34.71 -3.21 -45.71
N ALA A 1231 -35.91 -3.57 -46.17
CA ALA A 1231 -36.27 -3.48 -47.59
C ALA A 1231 -36.48 -2.02 -48.03
N ARG A 1232 -37.08 -1.19 -47.16
CA ARG A 1232 -37.49 0.20 -47.44
C ARG A 1232 -37.33 1.10 -46.21
N ASP A 1233 -37.33 2.41 -46.45
CA ASP A 1233 -37.41 3.40 -45.37
C ASP A 1233 -38.82 3.36 -44.76
N VAL A 1234 -38.92 3.67 -43.48
CA VAL A 1234 -40.18 3.67 -42.72
C VAL A 1234 -40.47 5.10 -42.30
N SER A 1235 -41.63 5.61 -42.69
CA SER A 1235 -42.03 6.97 -42.35
C SER A 1235 -43.35 7.00 -41.59
N LEU A 1236 -43.43 7.87 -40.58
CA LEU A 1236 -44.66 8.19 -39.84
C LEU A 1236 -45.02 9.65 -40.11
N GLU A 1237 -46.23 9.91 -40.59
CA GLU A 1237 -46.75 11.25 -40.75
C GLU A 1237 -47.81 11.52 -39.66
N LEU A 1238 -47.59 12.62 -38.92
CA LEU A 1238 -48.52 13.14 -37.93
C LEU A 1238 -49.23 14.36 -38.49
N ASP A 1239 -50.55 14.30 -38.52
CA ASP A 1239 -51.44 15.40 -38.89
C ASP A 1239 -51.96 16.09 -37.62
N LEU A 1240 -51.80 17.41 -37.52
CA LEU A 1240 -52.23 18.22 -36.38
C LEU A 1240 -53.64 18.82 -36.57
N GLU A 1241 -54.28 18.65 -37.74
CA GLU A 1241 -55.58 19.27 -38.07
C GLU A 1241 -56.82 18.41 -37.70
N GLY A 1242 -56.66 17.13 -37.31
CA GLY A 1242 -57.75 16.20 -37.00
C GLY A 1242 -58.19 16.19 -35.52
N SER A 1243 -59.51 16.13 -35.26
CA SER A 1243 -60.08 16.00 -33.89
C SER A 1243 -59.80 14.63 -33.24
N ASP A 1244 -59.40 13.65 -34.05
CA ASP A 1244 -58.75 12.41 -33.61
C ASP A 1244 -57.30 12.47 -34.11
N GLN A 1245 -56.33 12.42 -33.19
CA GLN A 1245 -54.90 12.39 -33.49
C GLN A 1245 -54.50 11.04 -34.13
N GLU A 1246 -55.04 10.70 -35.31
CA GLU A 1246 -54.71 9.48 -36.01
C GLU A 1246 -53.34 9.60 -36.70
N ALA A 1247 -52.33 8.94 -36.13
CA ALA A 1247 -51.03 8.79 -36.76
C ALA A 1247 -51.13 7.87 -37.99
N ARG A 1248 -50.88 8.39 -39.19
CA ARG A 1248 -50.89 7.60 -40.44
C ARG A 1248 -49.48 7.12 -40.75
N ILE A 1249 -49.27 5.80 -40.73
CA ILE A 1249 -48.04 5.19 -41.25
C ILE A 1249 -48.19 5.10 -42.77
N GLY A 1250 -47.55 6.03 -43.47
CA GLY A 1250 -47.43 5.99 -44.92
C GLY A 1250 -46.16 5.26 -45.32
N TRP A 1251 -46.28 4.18 -46.09
CA TRP A 1251 -45.15 3.67 -46.87
C TRP A 1251 -44.90 4.66 -48.02
N ASN A 1252 -44.09 5.70 -47.79
CA ASN A 1252 -43.72 6.59 -48.87
C ASN A 1252 -42.80 5.82 -49.84
N ILE A 1253 -43.36 5.46 -50.99
CA ILE A 1253 -42.66 4.89 -52.13
C ILE A 1253 -41.98 6.06 -52.84
N GLY A 1254 -40.71 6.28 -52.51
CA GLY A 1254 -39.76 7.04 -53.31
C GLY A 1254 -38.65 6.11 -53.78
#